data_AF-A0A1G2DRC2-F1
#
_entry.id   AF-A0A1G2DRC2-F1
#
_cell.length_a   1.000
_cell.length_b   1.000
_cell.length_c   1.000
_cell.angle_alpha   90.00
_cell.angle_beta   90.00
_cell.angle_gamma   90.00
#
_symmetry.space_group_name_H-M   'P 1'
#
loop_
_entity.id
_entity.type
_entity.pdbx_description
1 polymer ?
#
loop_
_entity_poly.entity_id
_entity_poly.type
_entity_poly.pdbx_seq_one_letter_code
_entity_poly.pdbx_strand_id
1 'polypeptide(L)'
;MPHQNKNEKDTGKDPVSPKGAGGHLIPRDISTEMRESYLDYAMSVITSRALPDVRDGLKPVHRRILYTMSQMGLTAGAKFRKSAAVVGDAMGKYHPHGDMSIYDAMVKMAQDFSYRYPLVLGQGNFGCFTKDTKVRLTDGRSLSFESLIQEEKEGKKNYTFTVTPEGEIAIAPIERPRLTRKNAAIMKVILDNGEEIRCTLNHKFLLKDGSYVESRDLKQGVSLMPLYRRVSDKRDTSIKEMTGYEMVFSPLQEKWIFTHHLADEYNIRTGTYVRADGRVRHHRDFNKRNNNPENIKRMQWLDHWRLHARLASTRHATDPLYVKKLADGRRAFWNVEKNRQRYALRISQKNKGNWQDASYREKMRHTLSEVNKAYIQEHPERRREYSDRATKTLKRLWQNAEYKKLMHEKIIKGNKNHTTNRTGKVKFDKICNLVFKNGNELSSITYEEARVRLYPNKAATNWKTGLSKYYNGNTERVVAEIQGNHKVKRILFLREKEDVYDVTIPIMHNFALDAGVFVHNSVDGDPQAAMRYTEAKMSRLSSELLRDIEKETVDMRPNYDGTRMEPSVLPAALPNVLLNGALGIAVGMATNIPPHNLREIVGAAVHLIDHTAATTEDLLAFVQGPDFPTGGVVYNARDIAQAYASGRGGVVCRGEAEIVEDKHGNPQIIVTSLPYRVNKAEFVARIADLVHEKKLEGIKALRDESSRGEMRVAIDLKPGVHGQKVLNYLYKHSDLETTFHYNMLALVGGVPQTLSLKGILSEFIAHREEVIKRRTTFDLRRAEEREHILSGLKKALDDIDAVISTIKKSKDAATAHKNLREKFTFTDIQATAILEMRLQKLAGLERQAIEDELKEKRALIKDLKELLASAQKIYGVVKAELKESAEKYGDERKTKVIKSGVKALSDEDLIPDEESILVLTQGGYIKRTNPSEYRRQKRGGVGVMDLHTKEEDFVTLFLTASAHANVLFFTNKGRAYQTRMYEIPEGRRATRGKSIMNF
;
A
#
# COMPACT_ATOMS: atom_id res chain seq x y z
N MET A 1 43.64 18.24 -40.98
CA MET A 1 43.99 17.53 -42.23
C MET A 1 42.84 16.57 -42.56
N PRO A 2 42.14 16.76 -43.68
CA PRO A 2 40.98 15.96 -44.07
C PRO A 2 41.40 14.84 -45.03
N HIS A 3 40.81 13.65 -44.88
CA HIS A 3 40.88 12.63 -45.92
C HIS A 3 39.71 12.77 -46.89
N GLN A 4 40.09 13.04 -48.14
CA GLN A 4 39.28 13.01 -49.34
C GLN A 4 38.69 11.61 -49.57
N ASN A 5 37.49 11.54 -50.14
CA ASN A 5 37.27 10.63 -51.25
C ASN A 5 36.29 11.23 -52.26
N LYS A 6 36.74 11.26 -53.51
CA LYS A 6 36.04 11.72 -54.72
C LYS A 6 35.59 10.50 -55.52
N ASN A 7 34.53 10.71 -56.31
CA ASN A 7 34.07 9.99 -57.50
C ASN A 7 33.12 8.80 -57.29
N GLU A 8 31.87 8.97 -57.71
CA GLU A 8 31.23 8.24 -58.82
C GLU A 8 29.92 8.97 -59.19
N LYS A 9 29.94 9.74 -60.29
CA LYS A 9 29.37 9.42 -61.61
C LYS A 9 27.83 9.43 -61.67
N ASP A 10 27.38 10.55 -62.21
CA ASP A 10 26.13 10.82 -62.88
C ASP A 10 25.71 9.70 -63.85
N THR A 11 24.53 9.12 -63.63
CA THR A 11 23.71 8.51 -64.68
C THR A 11 22.28 8.91 -64.44
N GLY A 12 21.81 9.85 -65.26
CA GLY A 12 20.44 10.30 -65.30
C GLY A 12 19.44 9.17 -65.46
N LYS A 13 18.30 9.34 -64.79
CA LYS A 13 16.99 8.85 -65.17
C LYS A 13 15.98 9.68 -64.37
N ASP A 14 15.42 10.71 -65.01
CA ASP A 14 14.14 11.25 -64.60
C ASP A 14 13.07 10.16 -64.78
N PRO A 15 12.11 10.05 -63.84
CA PRO A 15 10.76 9.82 -64.26
C PRO A 15 9.82 10.83 -63.59
N VAL A 16 9.26 11.67 -64.46
CA VAL A 16 7.83 12.03 -64.54
C VAL A 16 7.19 12.55 -63.25
N SER A 17 6.90 13.84 -63.28
CA SER A 17 5.99 14.53 -62.36
C SER A 17 4.53 14.15 -62.63
N PRO A 18 3.74 13.73 -61.63
CA PRO A 18 2.29 13.84 -61.70
C PRO A 18 1.87 15.17 -61.07
N LYS A 19 1.39 16.10 -61.89
CA LYS A 19 0.63 17.27 -61.43
C LYS A 19 -0.72 16.79 -60.89
N GLY A 20 -1.01 17.08 -59.62
CA GLY A 20 -2.37 16.99 -59.06
C GLY A 20 -2.40 16.92 -57.52
N ALA A 21 -3.07 17.90 -56.91
CA ALA A 21 -3.26 18.17 -55.47
C ALA A 21 -2.07 18.83 -54.75
N GLY A 22 -2.30 20.04 -54.24
CA GLY A 22 -1.30 20.91 -53.62
C GLY A 22 -0.74 20.39 -52.29
N GLY A 23 0.20 19.45 -52.38
CA GLY A 23 1.20 19.17 -51.35
C GLY A 23 2.56 19.25 -52.00
N HIS A 24 3.43 20.17 -51.56
CA HIS A 24 4.82 20.17 -52.00
C HIS A 24 5.49 18.90 -51.49
N LEU A 25 5.83 17.98 -52.41
CA LEU A 25 6.73 16.86 -52.12
C LEU A 25 8.13 17.44 -51.92
N ILE A 26 8.53 17.58 -50.66
CA ILE A 26 9.88 18.02 -50.28
C ILE A 26 10.72 16.74 -50.12
N PRO A 27 11.69 16.47 -51.02
CA PRO A 27 12.64 15.39 -50.80
C PRO A 27 13.45 15.68 -49.53
N ARG A 28 13.34 14.79 -48.54
CA ARG A 28 13.98 14.89 -47.23
C ARG A 28 14.79 13.63 -46.97
N ASP A 29 16.00 13.80 -46.45
CA ASP A 29 16.80 12.68 -45.95
C ASP A 29 16.14 12.06 -44.71
N ILE A 30 16.05 10.73 -44.66
CA ILE A 30 15.32 10.01 -43.61
C ILE A 30 15.92 10.25 -42.22
N SER A 31 17.25 10.43 -42.12
CA SER A 31 17.92 10.66 -40.84
C SER A 31 17.62 12.07 -40.33
N THR A 32 17.54 13.05 -41.23
CA THR A 32 17.16 14.43 -40.92
C THR A 32 15.70 14.50 -40.49
N GLU A 33 14.80 13.85 -41.24
CA GLU A 33 13.38 13.78 -40.91
C GLU A 33 13.14 13.09 -39.57
N MET A 34 13.77 11.93 -39.33
CA MET A 34 13.64 11.23 -38.05
C MET A 34 14.16 12.07 -36.88
N ARG A 35 15.25 12.82 -37.07
CA ARG A 35 15.80 13.69 -36.02
C ARG A 35 14.90 14.88 -35.74
N GLU A 36 14.42 15.59 -36.77
CA GLU A 36 13.49 16.71 -36.63
C GLU A 36 12.17 16.25 -36.02
N SER A 37 11.55 15.20 -36.57
CA SER A 37 10.33 14.59 -36.01
C SER A 37 10.51 14.11 -34.57
N TYR A 38 11.67 13.53 -34.21
CA TYR A 38 11.96 13.15 -32.82
C TYR A 38 12.11 14.36 -31.90
N LEU A 39 12.80 15.42 -32.35
CA LEU A 39 12.95 16.66 -31.59
C LEU A 39 11.61 17.37 -31.41
N ASP A 40 10.79 17.45 -32.45
CA ASP A 40 9.45 18.04 -32.41
C ASP A 40 8.53 17.23 -31.51
N TYR A 41 8.56 15.90 -31.61
CA TYR A 41 7.85 15.02 -30.69
C TYR A 41 8.33 15.23 -29.25
N ALA A 42 9.65 15.22 -29.00
CA ALA A 42 10.22 15.41 -27.68
C ALA A 42 9.83 16.76 -27.08
N MET A 43 9.95 17.85 -27.86
CA MET A 43 9.56 19.20 -27.45
C MET A 43 8.06 19.30 -27.20
N SER A 44 7.23 18.66 -28.02
CA SER A 44 5.79 18.59 -27.78
C SER A 44 5.48 17.88 -26.46
N VAL A 45 6.15 16.77 -26.14
CA VAL A 45 5.96 16.02 -24.88
C VAL A 45 6.45 16.83 -23.68
N ILE A 46 7.60 17.49 -23.81
CA ILE A 46 8.19 18.34 -22.78
C ILE A 46 7.24 19.48 -22.41
N THR A 47 6.77 20.22 -23.41
CA THR A 47 5.93 21.41 -23.23
C THR A 47 4.49 21.09 -22.86
N SER A 48 3.93 20.00 -23.39
CA SER A 48 2.51 19.64 -23.18
C SER A 48 2.24 18.76 -21.96
N ARG A 49 3.27 18.19 -21.31
CA ARG A 49 3.07 17.26 -20.18
C ARG A 49 4.05 17.41 -19.03
N ALA A 50 5.35 17.53 -19.32
CA ALA A 50 6.37 17.11 -18.35
C ALA A 50 6.86 18.21 -17.41
N LEU A 51 7.06 19.44 -17.92
CA LEU A 51 7.64 20.56 -17.17
C LEU A 51 6.57 21.58 -16.73
N PRO A 52 6.76 22.25 -15.58
CA PRO A 52 5.94 23.39 -15.19
C PRO A 52 6.30 24.63 -16.03
N ASP A 53 5.35 25.54 -16.24
CA ASP A 53 5.67 26.91 -16.70
C ASP A 53 6.03 27.77 -15.50
N VAL A 54 7.06 28.61 -15.64
CA VAL A 54 7.55 29.44 -14.54
C VAL A 54 6.49 30.42 -14.01
N ARG A 55 5.58 30.86 -14.89
CA ARG A 55 4.60 31.93 -14.61
C ARG A 55 3.55 31.54 -13.57
N ASP A 56 3.06 30.30 -13.63
CA ASP A 56 2.08 29.76 -12.68
C ASP A 56 2.57 28.54 -11.88
N GLY A 57 3.72 27.99 -12.25
CA GLY A 57 4.31 26.82 -11.60
C GLY A 57 3.57 25.52 -11.78
N LEU A 58 2.60 25.46 -12.69
CA LEU A 58 1.76 24.28 -12.91
C LEU A 58 2.18 23.55 -14.17
N LYS A 59 1.92 22.24 -14.18
CA LYS A 59 1.94 21.44 -15.41
C LYS A 59 0.60 21.60 -16.13
N PRO A 60 0.52 21.33 -17.43
CA PRO A 60 -0.74 21.42 -18.18
C PRO A 60 -1.90 20.61 -17.55
N VAL A 61 -1.62 19.41 -17.02
CA VAL A 61 -2.65 18.62 -16.31
C VAL A 61 -3.18 19.32 -15.04
N HIS A 62 -2.32 19.96 -14.26
CA HIS A 62 -2.74 20.67 -13.05
C HIS A 62 -3.61 21.89 -13.38
N ARG A 63 -3.24 22.67 -14.41
CA ARG A 63 -4.04 23.82 -14.88
C ARG A 63 -5.43 23.38 -15.31
N ARG A 64 -5.51 22.33 -16.13
CA ARG A 64 -6.78 21.78 -16.62
C ARG A 64 -7.68 21.33 -15.49
N ILE A 65 -7.12 20.69 -14.45
CA ILE A 65 -7.89 20.29 -13.26
C ILE A 65 -8.46 21.52 -12.54
N LEU A 66 -7.61 22.50 -12.19
CA LEU A 66 -8.06 23.69 -11.46
C LEU A 66 -9.06 24.53 -12.27
N TYR A 67 -8.81 24.70 -13.57
CA TYR A 67 -9.72 25.41 -14.46
C TYR A 67 -11.07 24.70 -14.59
N THR A 68 -11.06 23.36 -14.73
CA THR A 68 -12.30 22.55 -14.73
C THR A 68 -13.06 22.72 -13.42
N MET A 69 -12.38 22.62 -12.27
CA MET A 69 -13.00 22.80 -10.96
C MET A 69 -13.60 24.20 -10.80
N SER A 70 -12.93 25.24 -11.32
CA SER A 70 -13.44 26.61 -11.36
C SER A 70 -14.72 26.73 -12.20
N GLN A 71 -14.71 26.19 -13.42
CA GLN A 71 -15.88 26.18 -14.32
C GLN A 71 -17.07 25.40 -13.73
N MET A 72 -16.80 24.39 -12.90
CA MET A 72 -17.82 23.64 -12.17
C MET A 72 -18.32 24.35 -10.88
N GLY A 73 -17.74 25.50 -10.52
CA GLY A 73 -18.07 26.23 -9.29
C GLY A 73 -17.55 25.57 -8.00
N LEU A 74 -16.55 24.70 -8.08
CA LEU A 74 -15.99 23.95 -6.94
C LEU A 74 -14.97 24.77 -6.13
N THR A 75 -15.37 25.97 -5.72
CA THR A 75 -14.57 26.85 -4.87
C THR A 75 -14.35 26.25 -3.47
N ALA A 76 -13.47 26.87 -2.67
CA ALA A 76 -13.22 26.41 -1.31
C ALA A 76 -14.47 26.39 -0.40
N GLY A 77 -15.42 27.28 -0.65
CA GLY A 77 -16.72 27.32 0.05
C GLY A 77 -17.74 26.31 -0.47
N ALA A 78 -17.51 25.72 -1.64
CA ALA A 78 -18.44 24.78 -2.25
C ALA A 78 -18.52 23.46 -1.46
N LYS A 79 -19.60 22.71 -1.71
CA LYS A 79 -19.73 21.32 -1.28
C LYS A 79 -18.74 20.47 -2.09
N PHE A 80 -18.17 19.46 -1.44
CA PHE A 80 -17.34 18.48 -2.13
C PHE A 80 -18.15 17.78 -3.22
N ARG A 81 -17.49 17.48 -4.34
CA ARG A 81 -18.09 16.79 -5.47
C ARG A 81 -17.26 15.59 -5.86
N LYS A 82 -17.91 14.53 -6.34
CA LYS A 82 -17.24 13.29 -6.75
C LYS A 82 -16.05 13.57 -7.67
N SER A 83 -14.90 13.01 -7.32
CA SER A 83 -13.68 13.12 -8.11
C SER A 83 -13.89 12.61 -9.53
N ALA A 84 -14.69 11.57 -9.72
CA ALA A 84 -15.10 11.07 -11.03
C ALA A 84 -15.81 12.12 -11.89
N ALA A 85 -16.58 13.03 -11.28
CA ALA A 85 -17.23 14.12 -12.02
C ALA A 85 -16.21 15.15 -12.50
N VAL A 86 -15.24 15.52 -11.63
CA VAL A 86 -14.16 16.44 -12.00
C VAL A 86 -13.25 15.84 -13.07
N VAL A 87 -12.85 14.59 -12.89
CA VAL A 87 -12.01 13.86 -13.86
C VAL A 87 -12.73 13.66 -15.18
N GLY A 88 -14.01 13.27 -15.15
CA GLY A 88 -14.83 13.11 -16.34
C GLY A 88 -15.01 14.42 -17.12
N ASP A 89 -15.24 15.53 -16.43
CA ASP A 89 -15.38 16.85 -17.07
C ASP A 89 -14.04 17.36 -17.64
N ALA A 90 -12.94 17.17 -16.90
CA ALA A 90 -11.60 17.54 -17.36
C ALA A 90 -11.18 16.70 -18.58
N MET A 91 -11.45 15.40 -18.56
CA MET A 91 -11.18 14.48 -19.67
C MET A 91 -12.04 14.82 -20.89
N GLY A 92 -13.35 15.03 -20.71
CA GLY A 92 -14.26 15.31 -21.80
C GLY A 92 -14.10 16.69 -22.44
N LYS A 93 -13.51 17.66 -21.72
CA LYS A 93 -13.38 19.05 -22.22
C LYS A 93 -11.96 19.48 -22.55
N TYR A 94 -10.94 19.01 -21.83
CA TYR A 94 -9.62 19.65 -21.86
C TYR A 94 -8.45 18.67 -21.96
N HIS A 95 -8.57 17.45 -21.46
CA HIS A 95 -7.45 16.53 -21.31
C HIS A 95 -7.51 15.34 -22.30
N PRO A 96 -6.52 15.18 -23.20
CA PRO A 96 -6.55 14.17 -24.27
C PRO A 96 -6.14 12.75 -23.84
N HIS A 97 -5.95 12.49 -22.54
CA HIS A 97 -5.44 11.21 -22.02
C HIS A 97 -6.37 10.60 -20.97
N GLY A 98 -6.05 9.36 -20.57
CA GLY A 98 -6.87 8.57 -19.66
C GLY A 98 -7.09 9.23 -18.29
N ASP A 99 -8.25 8.92 -17.73
CA ASP A 99 -8.75 9.35 -16.42
C ASP A 99 -7.75 9.20 -15.27
N MET A 100 -6.95 8.13 -15.26
CA MET A 100 -5.93 7.86 -14.23
C MET A 100 -4.92 9.00 -14.09
N SER A 101 -4.46 9.57 -15.20
CA SER A 101 -3.45 10.64 -15.18
C SER A 101 -3.95 11.92 -14.49
N ILE A 102 -5.22 12.25 -14.72
CA ILE A 102 -5.90 13.40 -14.11
C ILE A 102 -6.17 13.10 -12.63
N TYR A 103 -6.63 11.89 -12.33
CA TYR A 103 -6.98 11.51 -10.98
C TYR A 103 -5.75 11.47 -10.05
N ASP A 104 -4.66 10.87 -10.50
CA ASP A 104 -3.41 10.78 -9.74
C ASP A 104 -2.82 12.17 -9.47
N ALA A 105 -2.89 13.07 -10.46
CA ALA A 105 -2.47 14.46 -10.30
C ALA A 105 -3.35 15.18 -9.27
N MET A 106 -4.68 15.00 -9.33
CA MET A 106 -5.62 15.59 -8.37
C MET A 106 -5.42 15.07 -6.95
N VAL A 107 -5.13 13.78 -6.78
CA VAL A 107 -4.83 13.18 -5.48
C VAL A 107 -3.54 13.76 -4.89
N LYS A 108 -2.47 13.89 -5.68
CA LYS A 108 -1.21 14.50 -5.22
C LYS A 108 -1.42 15.94 -4.77
N MET A 109 -2.23 16.72 -5.49
CA MET A 109 -2.58 18.10 -5.11
C MET A 109 -3.41 18.18 -3.81
N ALA A 110 -3.96 17.07 -3.33
CA ALA A 110 -4.72 16.97 -2.09
C ALA A 110 -3.95 16.36 -0.91
N GLN A 111 -2.75 15.83 -1.13
CA GLN A 111 -1.93 15.20 -0.10
C GLN A 111 -1.01 16.24 0.57
N ASP A 112 -1.18 16.40 1.88
CA ASP A 112 -0.44 17.34 2.74
C ASP A 112 1.00 16.94 3.03
N PHE A 113 1.40 15.70 2.73
CA PHE A 113 2.79 15.23 2.74
C PHE A 113 3.47 15.34 1.37
N SER A 114 2.70 15.59 0.29
CA SER A 114 3.21 15.74 -1.08
C SER A 114 3.38 17.21 -1.45
N TYR A 115 2.36 18.02 -1.17
CA TYR A 115 2.33 19.46 -1.41
C TYR A 115 2.46 20.21 -0.09
N ARG A 116 3.30 21.24 -0.04
CA ARG A 116 3.43 22.12 1.14
C ARG A 116 2.17 22.92 1.40
N TYR A 117 1.48 23.31 0.32
CA TYR A 117 0.20 23.99 0.31
C TYR A 117 -0.76 23.28 -0.66
N PRO A 118 -1.63 22.39 -0.15
CA PRO A 118 -2.57 21.64 -1.00
C PRO A 118 -3.43 22.55 -1.86
N LEU A 119 -3.50 22.27 -3.16
CA LEU A 119 -4.33 23.01 -4.13
C LEU A 119 -5.75 22.42 -4.21
N VAL A 120 -5.90 21.15 -3.86
CA VAL A 120 -7.19 20.46 -3.82
C VAL A 120 -7.45 20.00 -2.40
N LEU A 121 -8.69 20.08 -1.96
CA LEU A 121 -9.16 19.41 -0.75
C LEU A 121 -9.86 18.13 -1.19
N GLY A 122 -9.33 17.00 -0.76
CA GLY A 122 -9.94 15.69 -0.97
C GLY A 122 -10.70 15.22 0.27
N GLN A 123 -11.83 14.56 0.06
CA GLN A 123 -12.47 13.73 1.08
C GLN A 123 -12.82 12.37 0.49
N GLY A 124 -12.73 11.33 1.31
CA GLY A 124 -12.90 9.95 0.88
C GLY A 124 -13.60 9.15 1.96
N ASN A 125 -14.52 8.30 1.53
CA ASN A 125 -15.32 7.47 2.39
C ASN A 125 -14.53 6.16 2.64
N PHE A 126 -13.82 6.09 3.76
CA PHE A 126 -13.20 4.86 4.27
C PHE A 126 -14.29 4.04 4.98
N GLY A 127 -14.52 2.80 4.55
CA GLY A 127 -15.63 1.99 5.04
C GLY A 127 -15.28 1.26 6.33
N CYS A 128 -16.19 1.17 7.30
CA CYS A 128 -15.93 0.58 8.63
C CYS A 128 -17.15 -0.17 9.19
N PHE A 129 -16.95 -0.99 10.23
CA PHE A 129 -17.96 -1.86 10.87
C PHE A 129 -18.35 -1.40 12.27
N THR A 130 -19.51 -1.81 12.79
CA THR A 130 -19.86 -1.54 14.20
C THR A 130 -19.04 -2.39 15.16
N LYS A 131 -18.90 -1.93 16.42
CA LYS A 131 -18.05 -2.55 17.46
C LYS A 131 -18.28 -4.05 17.71
N ASP A 132 -19.51 -4.49 17.53
CA ASP A 132 -19.99 -5.86 17.79
C ASP A 132 -19.77 -6.82 16.62
N THR A 133 -19.37 -6.29 15.45
CA THR A 133 -19.10 -7.13 14.28
C THR A 133 -17.96 -8.09 14.58
N LYS A 134 -18.19 -9.39 14.34
CA LYS A 134 -17.26 -10.46 14.68
C LYS A 134 -16.39 -10.85 13.48
N VAL A 135 -15.08 -10.92 13.70
CA VAL A 135 -14.09 -11.44 12.76
C VAL A 135 -13.89 -12.93 13.04
N ARG A 136 -13.80 -13.74 11.98
CA ARG A 136 -13.54 -15.18 12.11
C ARG A 136 -12.04 -15.42 12.26
N LEU A 137 -11.64 -16.09 13.35
CA LEU A 137 -10.24 -16.43 13.61
C LEU A 137 -9.90 -17.87 13.17
N THR A 138 -8.61 -18.10 12.91
CA THR A 138 -8.07 -19.41 12.50
C THR A 138 -7.93 -20.40 13.64
N ASP A 139 -8.02 -19.94 14.89
CA ASP A 139 -8.05 -20.78 16.10
C ASP A 139 -9.44 -21.36 16.41
N GLY A 140 -10.44 -21.03 15.58
CA GLY A 140 -11.82 -21.47 15.70
C GLY A 140 -12.73 -20.49 16.46
N ARG A 141 -12.19 -19.44 17.08
CA ARG A 141 -12.95 -18.41 17.78
C ARG A 141 -13.54 -17.38 16.79
N SER A 142 -14.50 -16.59 17.28
CA SER A 142 -15.03 -15.41 16.61
C SER A 142 -15.04 -14.28 17.62
N LEU A 143 -14.28 -13.22 17.35
CA LEU A 143 -14.14 -12.09 18.28
C LEU A 143 -14.71 -10.82 17.64
N SER A 144 -15.40 -10.01 18.45
CA SER A 144 -15.81 -8.67 18.03
C SER A 144 -14.60 -7.75 17.87
N PHE A 145 -14.74 -6.64 17.15
CA PHE A 145 -13.70 -5.62 17.09
C PHE A 145 -13.28 -5.12 18.47
N GLU A 146 -14.23 -4.96 19.40
CA GLU A 146 -13.94 -4.61 20.80
C GLU A 146 -13.03 -5.63 21.49
N SER A 147 -13.33 -6.92 21.35
CA SER A 147 -12.51 -7.99 21.92
C SER A 147 -11.14 -8.10 21.24
N LEU A 148 -11.06 -7.83 19.93
CA LEU A 148 -9.78 -7.80 19.22
C LEU A 148 -8.87 -6.67 19.70
N ILE A 149 -9.42 -5.48 19.94
CA ILE A 149 -8.68 -4.34 20.52
C ILE A 149 -8.14 -4.71 21.90
N GLN A 150 -8.96 -5.38 22.72
CA GLN A 150 -8.56 -5.79 24.06
C GLN A 150 -7.45 -6.85 24.03
N GLU A 151 -7.59 -7.87 23.19
CA GLU A 151 -6.55 -8.90 23.05
C GLU A 151 -5.24 -8.33 22.45
N GLU A 152 -5.30 -7.34 21.56
CA GLU A 152 -4.10 -6.66 21.05
C GLU A 152 -3.38 -5.87 22.15
N LYS A 153 -4.12 -5.17 23.02
CA LYS A 153 -3.54 -4.49 24.20
C LYS A 153 -2.86 -5.45 25.18
N GLU A 154 -3.33 -6.68 25.24
CA GLU A 154 -2.73 -7.77 26.03
C GLU A 154 -1.54 -8.43 25.32
N GLY A 155 -1.18 -7.97 24.11
CA GLY A 155 -0.05 -8.45 23.33
C GLY A 155 -0.32 -9.76 22.58
N LYS A 156 -1.58 -10.16 22.43
CA LYS A 156 -1.97 -11.42 21.80
C LYS A 156 -2.12 -11.26 20.29
N LYS A 157 -1.44 -12.13 19.53
CA LYS A 157 -1.52 -12.15 18.05
C LYS A 157 -2.71 -12.96 17.58
N ASN A 158 -3.57 -12.33 16.80
CA ASN A 158 -4.75 -12.95 16.20
C ASN A 158 -4.58 -13.09 14.69
N TYR A 159 -5.17 -14.15 14.11
CA TYR A 159 -5.04 -14.48 12.69
C TYR A 159 -6.41 -14.78 12.09
N THR A 160 -6.63 -14.33 10.86
CA THR A 160 -7.87 -14.53 10.10
C THR A 160 -7.60 -15.11 8.71
N PHE A 161 -8.68 -15.37 7.98
CA PHE A 161 -8.65 -15.80 6.59
C PHE A 161 -8.67 -14.58 5.68
N THR A 162 -7.90 -14.64 4.59
CA THR A 162 -7.87 -13.63 3.52
C THR A 162 -7.94 -14.30 2.16
N VAL A 163 -8.31 -13.58 1.12
CA VAL A 163 -8.24 -13.99 -0.28
C VAL A 163 -7.03 -13.31 -0.94
N THR A 164 -6.21 -14.05 -1.69
CA THR A 164 -5.09 -13.50 -2.46
C THR A 164 -5.56 -12.86 -3.77
N PRO A 165 -4.76 -12.02 -4.46
CA PRO A 165 -5.12 -11.48 -5.77
C PRO A 165 -5.48 -12.55 -6.81
N GLU A 166 -4.91 -13.74 -6.68
CA GLU A 166 -5.20 -14.90 -7.54
C GLU A 166 -6.53 -15.59 -7.19
N GLY A 167 -7.22 -15.18 -6.13
CA GLY A 167 -8.49 -15.75 -5.69
C GLY A 167 -8.37 -16.96 -4.76
N GLU A 168 -7.19 -17.19 -4.16
CA GLU A 168 -6.95 -18.31 -3.25
C GLU A 168 -7.16 -17.90 -1.78
N ILE A 169 -7.70 -18.81 -0.95
CA ILE A 169 -7.85 -18.55 0.49
C ILE A 169 -6.51 -18.80 1.19
N ALA A 170 -6.05 -17.80 1.93
CA ALA A 170 -4.84 -17.84 2.74
C ALA A 170 -5.12 -17.39 4.18
N ILE A 171 -4.09 -17.50 5.05
CA ILE A 171 -4.12 -16.96 6.42
C ILE A 171 -3.26 -15.70 6.49
N ALA A 172 -3.73 -14.70 7.23
CA ALA A 172 -3.00 -13.47 7.51
C ALA A 172 -3.16 -13.03 8.97
N PRO A 173 -2.16 -12.33 9.55
CA PRO A 173 -2.30 -11.73 10.86
C PRO A 173 -3.30 -10.58 10.83
N ILE A 174 -4.04 -10.41 11.93
CA ILE A 174 -4.82 -9.21 12.20
C ILE A 174 -3.90 -8.21 12.88
N GLU A 175 -3.73 -7.04 12.29
CA GLU A 175 -2.94 -5.94 12.85
C GLU A 175 -3.84 -4.72 13.13
N ARG A 176 -3.52 -3.94 14.17
CA ARG A 176 -4.14 -2.63 14.42
C ARG A 176 -5.69 -2.61 14.42
N PRO A 177 -6.43 -3.56 15.06
CA PRO A 177 -7.84 -3.35 15.37
C PRO A 177 -8.04 -2.01 16.07
N ARG A 178 -8.89 -1.14 15.54
CA ARG A 178 -9.06 0.22 16.07
C ARG A 178 -10.42 0.82 15.77
N LEU A 179 -10.80 1.80 16.58
CA LEU A 179 -11.86 2.74 16.25
C LEU A 179 -11.36 3.64 15.11
N THR A 180 -12.10 3.70 14.01
CA THR A 180 -11.72 4.47 12.82
C THR A 180 -12.50 5.77 12.70
N ARG A 181 -13.80 5.76 13.03
CA ARG A 181 -14.66 6.95 12.93
C ARG A 181 -15.75 6.93 13.99
N LYS A 182 -15.98 8.07 14.62
CA LYS A 182 -17.09 8.26 15.56
C LYS A 182 -18.35 8.72 14.83
N ASN A 183 -19.53 8.36 15.36
CA ASN A 183 -20.83 8.87 14.91
C ASN A 183 -21.06 8.73 13.38
N ALA A 184 -20.80 7.56 12.83
CA ALA A 184 -20.95 7.26 11.42
C ALA A 184 -22.37 6.80 11.07
N ALA A 185 -22.89 7.19 9.89
CA ALA A 185 -24.13 6.63 9.37
C ALA A 185 -23.91 5.16 8.99
N ILE A 186 -24.76 4.29 9.52
CA ILE A 186 -24.65 2.84 9.35
C ILE A 186 -25.83 2.27 8.58
N MET A 187 -25.60 1.12 7.98
CA MET A 187 -26.60 0.30 7.31
C MET A 187 -26.40 -1.16 7.66
N LYS A 188 -27.45 -1.94 7.44
CA LYS A 188 -27.51 -3.36 7.78
C LYS A 188 -27.71 -4.18 6.51
N VAL A 189 -26.78 -5.08 6.25
CA VAL A 189 -26.83 -6.06 5.16
C VAL A 189 -27.25 -7.40 5.75
N ILE A 190 -28.36 -7.96 5.27
CA ILE A 190 -28.89 -9.27 5.71
C ILE A 190 -28.62 -10.27 4.60
N LEU A 191 -27.96 -11.38 4.93
CA LEU A 191 -27.62 -12.45 4.00
C LEU A 191 -28.72 -13.53 3.93
N ASP A 192 -28.69 -14.35 2.88
CA ASP A 192 -29.60 -15.48 2.66
C ASP A 192 -29.50 -16.58 3.72
N ASN A 193 -28.32 -16.71 4.36
CA ASN A 193 -28.07 -17.58 5.50
C ASN A 193 -28.60 -17.05 6.85
N GLY A 194 -29.19 -15.84 6.87
CA GLY A 194 -29.74 -15.21 8.06
C GLY A 194 -28.76 -14.33 8.85
N GLU A 195 -27.48 -14.28 8.47
CA GLU A 195 -26.47 -13.44 9.12
C GLU A 195 -26.66 -11.95 8.79
N GLU A 196 -26.26 -11.09 9.71
CA GLU A 196 -26.46 -9.64 9.64
C GLU A 196 -25.14 -8.90 9.82
N ILE A 197 -24.85 -7.97 8.91
CA ILE A 197 -23.61 -7.20 8.90
C ILE A 197 -23.95 -5.71 8.98
N ARG A 198 -23.53 -5.05 10.06
CA ARG A 198 -23.70 -3.61 10.26
C ARG A 198 -22.42 -2.87 9.89
N CYS A 199 -22.50 -2.02 8.88
CA CYS A 199 -21.36 -1.31 8.32
C CYS A 199 -21.73 0.08 7.85
N THR A 200 -20.74 0.93 7.63
CA THR A 200 -20.93 2.22 6.95
C THR A 200 -21.42 2.03 5.52
N LEU A 201 -22.13 3.02 4.99
CA LEU A 201 -22.74 3.05 3.66
C LEU A 201 -21.77 2.79 2.47
N ASN A 202 -20.49 3.00 2.70
CA ASN A 202 -19.41 2.93 1.70
C ASN A 202 -18.46 1.76 1.94
N HIS A 203 -18.81 0.84 2.85
CA HIS A 203 -17.97 -0.34 3.11
C HIS A 203 -17.97 -1.27 1.91
N LYS A 204 -16.79 -1.74 1.48
CA LYS A 204 -16.64 -2.58 0.28
C LYS A 204 -16.73 -4.06 0.64
N PHE A 205 -17.71 -4.73 0.04
CA PHE A 205 -17.82 -6.19 0.06
C PHE A 205 -17.14 -6.80 -1.15
N LEU A 206 -16.38 -7.89 -0.94
CA LEU A 206 -15.81 -8.69 -2.01
C LEU A 206 -16.92 -9.58 -2.59
N LEU A 207 -17.13 -9.52 -3.89
CA LEU A 207 -18.07 -10.37 -4.63
C LEU A 207 -17.41 -11.69 -5.02
N LYS A 208 -18.23 -12.71 -5.32
CA LYS A 208 -17.76 -14.04 -5.74
C LYS A 208 -16.92 -14.03 -7.02
N ASP A 209 -17.05 -12.99 -7.86
CA ASP A 209 -16.26 -12.80 -9.08
C ASP A 209 -14.90 -12.09 -8.83
N GLY A 210 -14.59 -11.76 -7.56
CA GLY A 210 -13.36 -11.05 -7.18
C GLY A 210 -13.47 -9.53 -7.22
N SER A 211 -14.57 -8.95 -7.69
CA SER A 211 -14.80 -7.51 -7.71
C SER A 211 -15.30 -6.97 -6.36
N TYR A 212 -15.19 -5.65 -6.13
CA TYR A 212 -15.68 -5.01 -4.90
C TYR A 212 -16.87 -4.10 -5.15
N VAL A 213 -17.89 -4.19 -4.30
CA VAL A 213 -19.09 -3.33 -4.33
C VAL A 213 -19.32 -2.69 -2.96
N GLU A 214 -19.69 -1.40 -2.94
CA GLU A 214 -20.02 -0.69 -1.71
C GLU A 214 -21.36 -1.19 -1.13
N SER A 215 -21.47 -1.18 0.18
CA SER A 215 -22.63 -1.65 0.92
C SER A 215 -23.94 -0.98 0.49
N ARG A 216 -23.95 0.34 0.24
CA ARG A 216 -25.12 1.07 -0.29
C ARG A 216 -25.54 0.69 -1.71
N ASP A 217 -24.60 0.18 -2.50
CA ASP A 217 -24.80 -0.18 -3.90
C ASP A 217 -25.04 -1.69 -4.08
N LEU A 218 -25.01 -2.46 -2.99
CA LEU A 218 -25.42 -3.85 -3.01
C LEU A 218 -26.86 -3.96 -3.48
N LYS A 219 -27.14 -4.97 -4.31
CA LYS A 219 -28.49 -5.31 -4.75
C LYS A 219 -28.90 -6.64 -4.15
N GLN A 220 -30.21 -6.80 -3.93
CA GLN A 220 -30.76 -8.08 -3.54
C GLN A 220 -30.40 -9.16 -4.57
N GLY A 221 -29.94 -10.33 -4.09
CA GLY A 221 -29.53 -11.47 -4.92
C GLY A 221 -28.05 -11.51 -5.31
N VAL A 222 -27.28 -10.44 -5.07
CA VAL A 222 -25.82 -10.41 -5.32
C VAL A 222 -25.10 -11.39 -4.39
N SER A 223 -24.21 -12.23 -4.93
CA SER A 223 -23.44 -13.22 -4.16
C SER A 223 -22.12 -12.64 -3.68
N LEU A 224 -21.94 -12.53 -2.37
CA LEU A 224 -20.67 -12.11 -1.77
C LEU A 224 -19.68 -13.28 -1.78
N MET A 225 -18.38 -12.97 -1.68
CA MET A 225 -17.32 -13.99 -1.62
C MET A 225 -17.44 -14.78 -0.31
N PRO A 226 -17.74 -16.08 -0.37
CA PRO A 226 -18.05 -16.87 0.82
C PRO A 226 -16.81 -17.56 1.40
N LEU A 227 -16.78 -17.70 2.72
CA LEU A 227 -15.85 -18.58 3.44
C LEU A 227 -16.58 -19.88 3.83
N TYR A 228 -16.56 -20.89 2.94
CA TYR A 228 -17.11 -22.20 3.28
C TYR A 228 -16.15 -23.02 4.13
N ARG A 229 -16.69 -23.61 5.21
CA ARG A 229 -15.92 -24.42 6.16
C ARG A 229 -16.64 -25.72 6.46
N ARG A 230 -15.87 -26.78 6.70
CA ARG A 230 -16.38 -28.06 7.20
C ARG A 230 -15.30 -28.79 7.99
N VAL A 231 -15.71 -29.86 8.68
CA VAL A 231 -14.79 -30.76 9.37
C VAL A 231 -14.52 -31.97 8.49
N SER A 232 -13.26 -32.39 8.39
CA SER A 232 -12.85 -33.54 7.60
C SER A 232 -13.45 -34.84 8.14
N ASP A 233 -13.88 -35.70 7.23
CA ASP A 233 -14.38 -37.04 7.54
C ASP A 233 -13.55 -38.14 6.85
N LYS A 234 -13.97 -39.40 7.01
CA LYS A 234 -13.25 -40.59 6.49
C LYS A 234 -13.15 -40.62 4.96
N ARG A 235 -13.84 -39.73 4.24
CA ARG A 235 -13.84 -39.61 2.78
C ARG A 235 -12.80 -38.62 2.27
N ASP A 236 -12.34 -37.70 3.12
CA ASP A 236 -11.38 -36.64 2.77
C ASP A 236 -9.91 -37.11 2.83
N THR A 237 -9.67 -38.29 3.39
CA THR A 237 -8.31 -38.83 3.62
C THR A 237 -8.33 -40.35 3.79
N SER A 238 -7.29 -41.03 3.28
CA SER A 238 -7.07 -42.46 3.48
C SER A 238 -6.50 -42.78 4.87
N ILE A 239 -6.08 -41.77 5.63
CA ILE A 239 -5.45 -41.87 6.95
C ILE A 239 -6.53 -41.62 8.01
N LYS A 240 -6.89 -42.63 8.81
CA LYS A 240 -7.99 -42.54 9.81
C LYS A 240 -7.78 -41.40 10.82
N GLU A 241 -6.52 -41.13 11.14
CA GLU A 241 -6.07 -40.14 12.12
C GLU A 241 -6.27 -38.69 11.62
N MET A 242 -6.45 -38.49 10.30
CA MET A 242 -6.70 -37.19 9.65
C MET A 242 -8.19 -36.81 9.59
N THR A 243 -9.07 -37.53 10.29
CA THR A 243 -10.47 -37.13 10.51
C THR A 243 -10.58 -36.10 11.64
N GLY A 244 -11.54 -35.19 11.54
CA GLY A 244 -11.82 -34.18 12.56
C GLY A 244 -11.05 -32.86 12.44
N TYR A 245 -10.34 -32.62 11.34
CA TYR A 245 -9.63 -31.36 11.07
C TYR A 245 -10.55 -30.34 10.38
N GLU A 246 -10.36 -29.06 10.65
CA GLU A 246 -11.06 -28.00 9.90
C GLU A 246 -10.54 -27.93 8.46
N MET A 247 -11.46 -27.75 7.51
CA MET A 247 -11.20 -27.53 6.10
C MET A 247 -11.94 -26.30 5.61
N VAL A 248 -11.32 -25.56 4.70
CA VAL A 248 -11.92 -24.43 3.97
C VAL A 248 -12.03 -24.78 2.49
N PHE A 249 -13.09 -24.33 1.82
CA PHE A 249 -13.26 -24.57 0.38
C PHE A 249 -12.57 -23.46 -0.40
N SER A 250 -11.67 -23.84 -1.31
CA SER A 250 -11.10 -22.90 -2.28
C SER A 250 -11.96 -22.87 -3.55
N PRO A 251 -12.65 -21.76 -3.87
CA PRO A 251 -13.52 -21.67 -5.04
C PRO A 251 -12.78 -21.85 -6.36
N LEU A 252 -11.57 -21.31 -6.48
CA LEU A 252 -10.76 -21.38 -7.70
C LEU A 252 -10.23 -22.80 -7.98
N GLN A 253 -9.80 -23.50 -6.92
CA GLN A 253 -9.24 -24.86 -7.03
C GLN A 253 -10.32 -25.96 -6.92
N GLU A 254 -11.60 -25.56 -6.76
CA GLU A 254 -12.78 -26.42 -6.55
C GLU A 254 -12.56 -27.56 -5.53
N LYS A 255 -11.76 -27.31 -4.49
CA LYS A 255 -11.37 -28.35 -3.52
C LYS A 255 -11.38 -27.84 -2.09
N TRP A 256 -11.58 -28.78 -1.18
CA TRP A 256 -11.44 -28.55 0.26
C TRP A 256 -9.97 -28.65 0.66
N ILE A 257 -9.47 -27.60 1.30
CA ILE A 257 -8.11 -27.48 1.79
C ILE A 257 -8.14 -27.54 3.32
N PHE A 258 -7.25 -28.32 3.91
CA PHE A 258 -7.12 -28.37 5.37
C PHE A 258 -6.58 -27.03 5.91
N THR A 259 -7.25 -26.45 6.91
CA THR A 259 -6.86 -25.14 7.45
C THR A 259 -5.43 -25.15 8.02
N HIS A 260 -5.02 -26.25 8.66
CA HIS A 260 -3.66 -26.40 9.17
C HIS A 260 -2.59 -26.49 8.06
N HIS A 261 -2.96 -26.78 6.81
CA HIS A 261 -2.04 -26.65 5.68
C HIS A 261 -1.84 -25.18 5.31
N LEU A 262 -2.90 -24.36 5.34
CA LEU A 262 -2.80 -22.92 5.10
C LEU A 262 -1.94 -22.23 6.19
N ALA A 263 -2.09 -22.67 7.45
CA ALA A 263 -1.28 -22.17 8.56
C ALA A 263 0.20 -22.57 8.42
N ASP A 264 0.45 -23.79 7.93
CA ASP A 264 1.80 -24.26 7.61
C ASP A 264 2.43 -23.51 6.44
N GLU A 265 1.66 -23.25 5.38
CA GLU A 265 2.11 -22.44 4.24
C GLU A 265 2.40 -20.99 4.65
N TYR A 266 1.58 -20.39 5.52
CA TYR A 266 1.85 -19.09 6.11
C TYR A 266 3.20 -19.06 6.85
N ASN A 267 3.46 -20.06 7.72
CA ASN A 267 4.72 -20.15 8.46
C ASN A 267 5.94 -20.36 7.56
N ILE A 268 5.80 -21.11 6.46
CA ILE A 268 6.86 -21.29 5.46
C ILE A 268 7.12 -19.97 4.73
N ARG A 269 6.06 -19.28 4.29
CA ARG A 269 6.15 -18.00 3.56
C ARG A 269 6.76 -16.89 4.41
N THR A 270 6.46 -16.88 5.70
CA THR A 270 6.97 -15.88 6.66
C THR A 270 8.33 -16.26 7.26
N GLY A 271 8.91 -17.40 6.87
CA GLY A 271 10.24 -17.82 7.32
C GLY A 271 10.29 -18.33 8.77
N THR A 272 9.15 -18.59 9.42
CA THR A 272 9.08 -19.16 10.78
C THR A 272 9.79 -20.51 10.86
N TYR A 273 9.70 -21.31 9.79
CA TYR A 273 10.43 -22.56 9.61
C TYR A 273 10.47 -22.92 8.11
N VAL A 274 11.36 -23.84 7.71
CA VAL A 274 11.48 -24.31 6.32
C VAL A 274 10.90 -25.72 6.16
N ARG A 275 10.59 -26.12 4.91
CA ARG A 275 10.07 -27.47 4.62
C ARG A 275 11.03 -28.60 5.05
N ALA A 276 12.33 -28.32 5.14
CA ALA A 276 13.36 -29.26 5.55
C ALA A 276 13.27 -29.65 7.05
N ASP A 277 12.69 -28.79 7.89
CA ASP A 277 12.61 -28.99 9.35
C ASP A 277 11.73 -30.18 9.76
N GLY A 278 10.87 -30.65 8.85
CA GLY A 278 10.08 -31.84 9.11
C GLY A 278 8.99 -32.10 8.08
N ARG A 279 8.67 -33.39 7.89
CA ARG A 279 7.56 -33.83 7.02
C ARG A 279 6.22 -33.89 7.75
N VAL A 280 6.19 -33.83 9.08
CA VAL A 280 4.97 -33.91 9.89
C VAL A 280 4.55 -32.53 10.37
N ARG A 281 3.30 -32.14 10.08
CA ARG A 281 2.64 -30.97 10.67
C ARG A 281 1.99 -31.38 11.98
N HIS A 282 2.29 -30.69 13.06
CA HIS A 282 1.80 -31.03 14.39
C HIS A 282 1.24 -29.80 15.12
N HIS A 283 0.01 -29.91 15.61
CA HIS A 283 -0.62 -28.94 16.52
C HIS A 283 -0.01 -29.06 17.92
N ARG A 284 0.62 -28.01 18.43
CA ARG A 284 1.32 -28.03 19.73
C ARG A 284 0.37 -28.41 20.89
N ASP A 285 -0.87 -27.96 20.82
CA ASP A 285 -1.93 -28.22 21.80
C ASP A 285 -2.77 -29.50 21.54
N PHE A 286 -2.46 -30.26 20.49
CA PHE A 286 -3.23 -31.43 20.02
C PHE A 286 -4.68 -31.14 19.59
N ASN A 287 -5.08 -29.87 19.52
CA ASN A 287 -6.40 -29.46 19.08
C ASN A 287 -6.40 -29.26 17.56
N LYS A 288 -7.01 -30.21 16.85
CA LYS A 288 -7.13 -30.23 15.38
C LYS A 288 -7.88 -29.04 14.76
N ARG A 289 -8.53 -28.22 15.59
CA ARG A 289 -9.29 -27.03 15.18
C ARG A 289 -8.59 -25.73 15.50
N ASN A 290 -7.56 -25.75 16.35
CA ASN A 290 -6.76 -24.56 16.62
C ASN A 290 -5.68 -24.43 15.53
N ASN A 291 -6.03 -23.80 14.41
CA ASN A 291 -5.14 -23.61 13.28
C ASN A 291 -4.43 -22.25 13.31
N ASN A 292 -4.28 -21.65 14.50
CA ASN A 292 -3.39 -20.52 14.67
C ASN A 292 -1.98 -20.91 14.18
N PRO A 293 -1.35 -20.12 13.29
CA PRO A 293 0.01 -20.39 12.84
C PRO A 293 1.02 -20.66 13.97
N GLU A 294 0.89 -20.00 15.12
CA GLU A 294 1.77 -20.23 16.30
C GLU A 294 1.59 -21.62 16.92
N ASN A 295 0.43 -22.26 16.72
CA ASN A 295 0.13 -23.61 17.20
C ASN A 295 0.64 -24.70 16.24
N ILE A 296 1.05 -24.36 15.02
CA ILE A 296 1.54 -25.33 14.04
C ILE A 296 3.06 -25.38 14.06
N LYS A 297 3.62 -26.60 14.07
CA LYS A 297 5.06 -26.83 13.90
C LYS A 297 5.34 -27.98 12.95
N ARG A 298 6.49 -27.92 12.28
CA ARG A 298 7.06 -29.06 11.55
C ARG A 298 8.03 -29.83 12.44
N MET A 299 8.02 -31.15 12.29
CA MET A 299 8.98 -32.03 12.96
C MET A 299 9.23 -33.28 12.13
N GLN A 300 10.38 -33.92 12.36
CA GLN A 300 10.71 -35.20 11.75
C GLN A 300 9.79 -36.31 12.30
N TRP A 301 9.57 -37.33 11.48
CA TRP A 301 8.70 -38.47 11.85
C TRP A 301 9.16 -39.15 13.14
N LEU A 302 10.48 -39.31 13.33
CA LEU A 302 11.06 -39.95 14.50
C LEU A 302 10.78 -39.16 15.78
N ASP A 303 10.90 -37.83 15.72
CA ASP A 303 10.68 -36.95 16.88
C ASP A 303 9.20 -36.84 17.24
N HIS A 304 8.34 -36.79 16.22
CA HIS A 304 6.89 -36.89 16.40
C HIS A 304 6.49 -38.17 17.14
N TRP A 305 7.05 -39.31 16.71
CA TRP A 305 6.78 -40.59 17.35
C TRP A 305 7.30 -40.64 18.80
N ARG A 306 8.52 -40.15 19.05
CA ARG A 306 9.10 -40.06 20.40
C ARG A 306 8.27 -39.18 21.34
N LEU A 307 7.77 -38.05 20.85
CA LEU A 307 6.89 -37.15 21.61
C LEU A 307 5.61 -37.87 22.04
N HIS A 308 4.92 -38.53 21.10
CA HIS A 308 3.69 -39.27 21.40
C HIS A 308 3.94 -40.48 22.30
N ALA A 309 5.04 -41.21 22.11
CA ALA A 309 5.43 -42.32 22.97
C ALA A 309 5.66 -41.86 24.41
N ARG A 310 6.37 -40.73 24.60
CA ARG A 310 6.59 -40.13 25.92
C ARG A 310 5.28 -39.67 26.56
N LEU A 311 4.40 -39.01 25.82
CA LEU A 311 3.09 -38.56 26.33
C LEU A 311 2.18 -39.73 26.73
N ALA A 312 2.16 -40.79 25.91
CA ALA A 312 1.40 -42.01 26.22
C ALA A 312 1.96 -42.71 27.47
N SER A 313 3.29 -42.80 27.59
CA SER A 313 3.96 -43.35 28.77
C SER A 313 3.68 -42.51 30.02
N THR A 314 3.74 -41.18 29.92
CA THR A 314 3.43 -40.26 31.04
C THR A 314 1.97 -40.44 31.48
N ARG A 315 1.02 -40.40 30.54
CA ARG A 315 -0.41 -40.66 30.84
C ARG A 315 -0.65 -42.03 31.46
N HIS A 316 0.08 -43.06 31.03
CA HIS A 316 -0.03 -44.39 31.60
C HIS A 316 0.50 -44.46 33.06
N ALA A 317 1.41 -43.55 33.44
CA ALA A 317 1.91 -43.44 34.81
C ALA A 317 1.05 -42.54 35.71
N THR A 318 0.43 -41.49 35.15
CA THR A 318 -0.21 -40.43 35.95
C THR A 318 -1.73 -40.36 35.87
N ASP A 319 -2.39 -41.02 34.90
CA ASP A 319 -3.84 -40.96 34.67
C ASP A 319 -4.52 -42.34 34.88
N PRO A 320 -5.10 -42.59 36.07
CA PRO A 320 -5.77 -43.86 36.38
C PRO A 320 -6.99 -44.17 35.48
N LEU A 321 -7.69 -43.14 34.99
CA LEU A 321 -8.86 -43.32 34.12
C LEU A 321 -8.44 -43.76 32.72
N TYR A 322 -7.33 -43.24 32.21
CA TYR A 322 -6.73 -43.67 30.94
C TYR A 322 -6.29 -45.14 30.99
N VAL A 323 -5.63 -45.55 32.08
CA VAL A 323 -5.20 -46.94 32.30
C VAL A 323 -6.40 -47.88 32.38
N LYS A 324 -7.45 -47.49 33.12
CA LYS A 324 -8.71 -48.26 33.21
C LYS A 324 -9.37 -48.43 31.83
N LYS A 325 -9.48 -47.36 31.04
CA LYS A 325 -10.03 -47.40 29.68
C LYS A 325 -9.23 -48.30 28.73
N LEU A 326 -7.90 -48.30 28.83
CA LEU A 326 -7.03 -49.21 28.07
C LEU A 326 -7.20 -50.68 28.48
N ALA A 327 -7.39 -50.95 29.78
CA ALA A 327 -7.65 -52.30 30.27
C ALA A 327 -9.03 -52.81 29.82
N ASP A 328 -10.05 -51.96 29.89
CA ASP A 328 -11.41 -52.26 29.45
C ASP A 328 -11.48 -52.46 27.93
N GLY A 329 -10.78 -51.62 27.16
CA GLY A 329 -10.65 -51.78 25.72
C GLY A 329 -9.89 -53.06 25.33
N ARG A 330 -8.85 -53.45 26.07
CA ARG A 330 -8.15 -54.72 25.87
C ARG A 330 -9.04 -55.92 26.19
N ARG A 331 -9.78 -55.87 27.31
CA ARG A 331 -10.77 -56.91 27.66
C ARG A 331 -11.85 -57.05 26.58
N ALA A 332 -12.43 -55.94 26.12
CA ALA A 332 -13.43 -55.94 25.06
C ALA A 332 -12.87 -56.46 23.72
N PHE A 333 -11.63 -56.10 23.37
CA PHE A 333 -10.97 -56.58 22.14
C PHE A 333 -10.71 -58.09 22.18
N TRP A 334 -10.22 -58.61 23.31
CA TRP A 334 -9.90 -60.03 23.48
C TRP A 334 -11.10 -60.90 23.78
N ASN A 335 -12.23 -60.35 24.25
CA ASN A 335 -13.50 -61.07 24.41
C ASN A 335 -14.14 -61.46 23.08
N VAL A 336 -13.75 -60.81 21.97
CA VAL A 336 -14.22 -61.17 20.63
C VAL A 336 -13.41 -62.35 20.09
N GLU A 337 -14.05 -63.52 19.99
CA GLU A 337 -13.47 -64.78 19.48
C GLU A 337 -12.71 -64.61 18.16
N LYS A 338 -13.27 -63.81 17.24
CA LYS A 338 -12.69 -63.53 15.91
C LYS A 338 -11.36 -62.76 15.99
N ASN A 339 -11.15 -61.92 17.01
CA ASN A 339 -9.90 -61.20 17.23
C ASN A 339 -8.82 -62.13 17.82
N ARG A 340 -9.21 -63.03 18.74
CA ARG A 340 -8.33 -64.10 19.24
C ARG A 340 -7.85 -64.98 18.10
N GLN A 341 -8.77 -65.41 17.22
CA GLN A 341 -8.46 -66.22 16.04
C GLN A 341 -7.56 -65.48 15.03
N ARG A 342 -7.82 -64.19 14.75
CA ARG A 342 -6.95 -63.37 13.87
C ARG A 342 -5.57 -63.14 14.44
N TYR A 343 -5.46 -62.90 15.75
CA TYR A 343 -4.18 -62.75 16.41
C TYR A 343 -3.39 -64.07 16.41
N ALA A 344 -4.06 -65.19 16.69
CA ALA A 344 -3.47 -66.52 16.56
C ALA A 344 -2.99 -66.79 15.13
N LEU A 345 -3.77 -66.42 14.11
CA LEU A 345 -3.37 -66.53 12.70
C LEU A 345 -2.16 -65.63 12.37
N ARG A 346 -2.11 -64.40 12.89
CA ARG A 346 -0.99 -63.47 12.68
C ARG A 346 0.29 -63.93 13.39
N ILE A 347 0.17 -64.44 14.62
CA ILE A 347 1.29 -65.08 15.34
C ILE A 347 1.74 -66.33 14.59
N SER A 348 0.80 -67.12 14.05
CA SER A 348 1.11 -68.27 13.20
C SER A 348 1.86 -67.87 11.93
N GLN A 349 1.46 -66.78 11.25
CA GLN A 349 2.17 -66.24 10.08
C GLN A 349 3.53 -65.63 10.44
N LYS A 350 3.63 -64.92 11.56
CA LYS A 350 4.91 -64.39 12.07
C LYS A 350 5.85 -65.53 12.43
N ASN A 351 5.34 -66.59 13.07
CA ASN A 351 6.10 -67.80 13.32
C ASN A 351 6.53 -68.42 11.99
N LYS A 352 5.65 -68.56 10.99
CA LYS A 352 6.04 -69.03 9.64
C LYS A 352 7.15 -68.18 9.02
N GLY A 353 7.14 -66.86 9.19
CA GLY A 353 8.20 -65.96 8.73
C GLY A 353 9.50 -66.10 9.52
N ASN A 354 9.43 -66.22 10.85
CA ASN A 354 10.60 -66.54 11.68
C ASN A 354 11.20 -67.89 11.26
N TRP A 355 10.37 -68.87 10.92
CA TRP A 355 10.77 -70.17 10.37
C TRP A 355 11.30 -70.11 8.92
N GLN A 356 11.34 -68.95 8.27
CA GLN A 356 12.06 -68.73 7.00
C GLN A 356 13.47 -68.19 7.23
N ASP A 357 13.76 -67.59 8.39
CA ASP A 357 15.10 -67.16 8.77
C ASP A 357 15.97 -68.40 9.05
N ALA A 358 17.13 -68.49 8.38
CA ALA A 358 18.04 -69.63 8.49
C ALA A 358 18.60 -69.78 9.92
N SER A 359 18.89 -68.67 10.61
CA SER A 359 19.43 -68.65 11.96
C SER A 359 18.40 -69.11 13.00
N TYR A 360 17.16 -68.65 12.85
CA TYR A 360 16.04 -69.06 13.70
C TYR A 360 15.65 -70.53 13.45
N ARG A 361 15.67 -70.96 12.18
CA ARG A 361 15.45 -72.37 11.79
C ARG A 361 16.47 -73.32 12.39
N GLU A 362 17.74 -72.91 12.46
CA GLU A 362 18.82 -73.72 13.02
C GLU A 362 18.69 -73.87 14.55
N LYS A 363 18.43 -72.75 15.23
CA LYS A 363 18.16 -72.73 16.68
C LYS A 363 16.94 -73.57 17.06
N MET A 364 15.86 -73.47 16.29
CA MET A 364 14.64 -74.26 16.52
C MET A 364 14.75 -75.72 16.04
N ARG A 365 15.58 -76.04 15.04
CA ARG A 365 15.88 -77.43 14.64
C ARG A 365 16.51 -78.21 15.77
N HIS A 366 17.52 -77.63 16.43
CA HIS A 366 18.18 -78.28 17.55
C HIS A 366 17.20 -78.52 18.70
N THR A 367 16.44 -77.48 19.06
CA THR A 367 15.50 -77.53 20.20
C THR A 367 14.30 -78.46 19.97
N LEU A 368 13.69 -78.45 18.78
CA LEU A 368 12.50 -79.29 18.48
C LEU A 368 12.85 -80.71 18.02
N SER A 369 14.05 -80.95 17.46
CA SER A 369 14.51 -82.30 17.15
C SER A 369 14.77 -83.10 18.43
N GLU A 370 15.38 -82.48 19.44
CA GLU A 370 15.63 -83.12 20.74
C GLU A 370 14.29 -83.50 21.42
N VAL A 371 13.35 -82.55 21.47
CA VAL A 371 12.04 -82.72 22.14
C VAL A 371 11.14 -83.72 21.39
N ASN A 372 11.08 -83.69 20.06
CA ASN A 372 10.24 -84.62 19.30
C ASN A 372 10.83 -86.03 19.19
N LYS A 373 12.17 -86.19 19.20
CA LYS A 373 12.79 -87.52 19.23
C LYS A 373 12.52 -88.21 20.57
N ALA A 374 12.65 -87.49 21.68
CA ALA A 374 12.27 -87.97 23.01
C ALA A 374 10.77 -88.36 23.06
N TYR A 375 9.87 -87.47 22.61
CA TYR A 375 8.43 -87.69 22.68
C TYR A 375 7.91 -88.84 21.78
N ILE A 376 8.50 -89.04 20.59
CA ILE A 376 8.12 -90.13 19.67
C ILE A 376 8.77 -91.47 20.07
N GLN A 377 9.91 -91.47 20.76
CA GLN A 377 10.47 -92.68 21.39
C GLN A 377 9.63 -93.12 22.58
N GLU A 378 9.10 -92.18 23.37
CA GLU A 378 8.27 -92.50 24.51
C GLU A 378 6.88 -93.02 24.10
N HIS A 379 6.29 -92.58 22.98
CA HIS A 379 4.88 -92.88 22.61
C HIS A 379 4.70 -93.34 21.12
N PRO A 380 5.05 -94.59 20.78
CA PRO A 380 5.02 -95.11 19.40
C PRO A 380 3.61 -95.30 18.80
N GLU A 381 2.57 -95.46 19.62
CA GLU A 381 1.16 -95.57 19.19
C GLU A 381 0.63 -94.33 18.45
N ARG A 382 1.18 -93.15 18.73
CA ARG A 382 0.76 -91.87 18.12
C ARG A 382 1.08 -91.78 16.63
N ARG A 383 2.08 -92.54 16.15
CA ARG A 383 2.56 -92.45 14.76
C ARG A 383 1.53 -92.98 13.75
N ARG A 384 0.75 -94.02 14.11
CA ARG A 384 -0.36 -94.54 13.29
C ARG A 384 -1.60 -93.67 13.38
N GLU A 385 -1.89 -93.13 14.56
CA GLU A 385 -3.06 -92.25 14.80
C GLU A 385 -3.04 -90.98 13.93
N TYR A 386 -1.87 -90.37 13.75
CA TYR A 386 -1.74 -89.14 12.97
C TYR A 386 -1.92 -89.32 11.46
N SER A 387 -1.51 -90.47 10.91
CA SER A 387 -1.69 -90.79 9.49
C SER A 387 -3.17 -91.04 9.14
N ASP A 388 -3.87 -91.78 10.00
CA ASP A 388 -5.29 -92.13 9.79
C ASP A 388 -6.21 -90.92 9.97
N ARG A 389 -5.92 -90.02 10.93
CA ARG A 389 -6.69 -88.80 11.14
C ARG A 389 -6.59 -87.83 9.97
N ALA A 390 -5.42 -87.69 9.34
CA ALA A 390 -5.20 -86.76 8.24
C ALA A 390 -6.02 -87.17 7.00
N THR A 391 -6.00 -88.46 6.65
CA THR A 391 -6.70 -88.99 5.47
C THR A 391 -8.22 -88.98 5.62
N LYS A 392 -8.74 -89.34 6.81
CA LYS A 392 -10.19 -89.30 7.10
C LYS A 392 -10.75 -87.87 7.11
N THR A 393 -9.95 -86.89 7.56
CA THR A 393 -10.39 -85.49 7.65
C THR A 393 -10.52 -84.84 6.27
N LEU A 394 -9.59 -85.13 5.35
CA LEU A 394 -9.60 -84.56 3.99
C LEU A 394 -10.74 -85.10 3.12
N LYS A 395 -11.05 -86.40 3.23
CA LYS A 395 -12.20 -87.01 2.53
C LYS A 395 -13.54 -86.49 3.06
N ARG A 396 -13.67 -86.29 4.39
CA ARG A 396 -14.88 -85.74 5.02
C ARG A 396 -15.17 -84.29 4.62
N LEU A 397 -14.13 -83.46 4.46
CA LEU A 397 -14.31 -82.05 4.11
C LEU A 397 -14.72 -81.85 2.64
N TRP A 398 -14.34 -82.74 1.73
CA TRP A 398 -14.68 -82.65 0.30
C TRP A 398 -16.11 -83.10 -0.05
N GLN A 399 -16.78 -83.81 0.84
CA GLN A 399 -18.19 -84.16 0.72
C GLN A 399 -19.12 -83.08 1.27
N ASN A 400 -18.58 -82.07 1.97
CA ASN A 400 -19.36 -80.97 2.52
C ASN A 400 -19.64 -79.91 1.44
N ALA A 401 -20.92 -79.71 1.13
CA ALA A 401 -21.39 -78.74 0.13
C ALA A 401 -20.98 -77.28 0.46
N GLU A 402 -20.88 -76.92 1.74
CA GLU A 402 -20.39 -75.59 2.15
C GLU A 402 -18.89 -75.42 1.87
N TYR A 403 -18.08 -76.48 1.98
CA TYR A 403 -16.64 -76.40 1.71
C TYR A 403 -16.35 -76.26 0.21
N LYS A 404 -17.12 -76.97 -0.63
CA LYS A 404 -17.11 -76.79 -2.10
C LYS A 404 -17.55 -75.39 -2.50
N LYS A 405 -18.61 -74.87 -1.87
CA LYS A 405 -19.14 -73.51 -2.09
C LYS A 405 -18.15 -72.43 -1.64
N LEU A 406 -17.44 -72.62 -0.52
CA LEU A 406 -16.42 -71.71 -0.01
C LEU A 406 -15.20 -71.59 -0.95
N MET A 407 -14.78 -72.69 -1.58
CA MET A 407 -13.71 -72.67 -2.59
C MET A 407 -14.16 -72.02 -3.91
N HIS A 408 -15.40 -72.25 -4.32
CA HIS A 408 -16.01 -71.57 -5.47
C HIS A 408 -16.19 -70.06 -5.25
N GLU A 409 -16.62 -69.65 -4.05
CA GLU A 409 -16.75 -68.24 -3.65
C GLU A 409 -15.39 -67.53 -3.55
N LYS A 410 -14.32 -68.22 -3.16
CA LYS A 410 -12.97 -67.64 -3.16
C LYS A 410 -12.45 -67.34 -4.57
N ILE A 411 -12.81 -68.16 -5.56
CA ILE A 411 -12.51 -67.93 -6.98
C ILE A 411 -13.32 -66.72 -7.51
N ILE A 412 -14.60 -66.59 -7.13
CA ILE A 412 -15.45 -65.46 -7.53
C ILE A 412 -15.03 -64.13 -6.87
N LYS A 413 -14.57 -64.17 -5.61
CA LYS A 413 -14.16 -62.98 -4.85
C LYS A 413 -12.88 -62.33 -5.40
N GLY A 414 -12.07 -63.06 -6.16
CA GLY A 414 -10.92 -62.53 -6.91
C GLY A 414 -11.31 -61.55 -8.03
N ASN A 415 -12.52 -61.67 -8.59
CA ASN A 415 -12.96 -60.88 -9.75
C ASN A 415 -13.72 -59.58 -9.42
N LYS A 416 -13.90 -59.21 -8.14
CA LYS A 416 -14.70 -58.04 -7.70
C LYS A 416 -13.89 -56.79 -7.29
N ASN A 417 -12.61 -56.71 -7.64
CA ASN A 417 -11.77 -55.53 -7.40
C ASN A 417 -11.67 -54.61 -8.64
N HIS A 418 -12.80 -54.04 -9.10
CA HIS A 418 -12.78 -52.93 -10.06
C HIS A 418 -13.43 -51.66 -9.50
N THR A 419 -12.79 -50.53 -9.81
CA THR A 419 -13.07 -49.15 -9.38
C THR A 419 -14.28 -48.51 -10.09
N THR A 420 -15.49 -48.64 -9.55
CA THR A 420 -16.65 -47.84 -10.00
C THR A 420 -17.63 -47.54 -8.85
N ASN A 421 -17.38 -46.48 -8.07
CA ASN A 421 -18.38 -45.94 -7.12
C ASN A 421 -18.28 -44.42 -6.86
N ARG A 422 -17.59 -43.65 -7.71
CA ARG A 422 -17.49 -42.18 -7.62
C ARG A 422 -18.56 -41.40 -8.41
N THR A 423 -19.52 -42.08 -9.05
CA THR A 423 -20.46 -41.47 -10.01
C THR A 423 -21.87 -41.19 -9.46
N GLY A 424 -22.21 -41.65 -8.25
CA GLY A 424 -23.59 -41.59 -7.73
C GLY A 424 -24.07 -40.22 -7.22
N LYS A 425 -23.32 -39.60 -6.29
CA LYS A 425 -23.69 -38.29 -5.70
C LYS A 425 -23.63 -37.17 -6.74
N VAL A 426 -22.59 -37.15 -7.58
CA VAL A 426 -22.41 -36.14 -8.64
C VAL A 426 -23.58 -36.11 -9.63
N LYS A 427 -24.11 -37.28 -10.02
CA LYS A 427 -25.30 -37.35 -10.89
C LYS A 427 -26.56 -36.85 -10.18
N PHE A 428 -26.72 -37.15 -8.89
CA PHE A 428 -27.85 -36.68 -8.07
C PHE A 428 -27.85 -35.15 -7.92
N ASP A 429 -26.70 -34.56 -7.60
CA ASP A 429 -26.54 -33.11 -7.43
C ASP A 429 -26.72 -32.35 -8.76
N LYS A 430 -26.30 -32.96 -9.88
CA LYS A 430 -26.47 -32.37 -11.23
C LYS A 430 -27.94 -32.31 -11.66
N ILE A 431 -28.75 -33.30 -11.28
CA ILE A 431 -30.20 -33.29 -11.54
C ILE A 431 -30.89 -32.26 -10.64
N CYS A 432 -30.57 -32.20 -9.35
CA CYS A 432 -31.11 -31.18 -8.44
C CYS A 432 -30.83 -29.76 -8.94
N ASN A 433 -29.62 -29.51 -9.43
CA ASN A 433 -29.25 -28.22 -10.05
C ASN A 433 -30.03 -27.90 -11.32
N LEU A 434 -30.36 -28.90 -12.16
CA LEU A 434 -31.15 -28.66 -13.37
C LEU A 434 -32.59 -28.26 -13.04
N VAL A 435 -33.19 -28.86 -12.01
CA VAL A 435 -34.54 -28.51 -11.54
C VAL A 435 -34.58 -27.04 -11.10
N PHE A 436 -33.58 -26.59 -10.32
CA PHE A 436 -33.48 -25.19 -9.92
C PHE A 436 -33.24 -24.23 -11.09
N LYS A 437 -32.43 -24.61 -12.10
CA LYS A 437 -32.19 -23.78 -13.29
C LYS A 437 -33.43 -23.55 -14.14
N ASN A 438 -34.38 -24.48 -14.11
CA ASN A 438 -35.64 -24.36 -14.85
C ASN A 438 -36.73 -23.60 -14.08
N GLY A 439 -36.41 -23.05 -12.89
CA GLY A 439 -37.36 -22.28 -12.08
C GLY A 439 -38.36 -23.13 -11.29
N ASN A 440 -38.19 -24.45 -11.27
CA ASN A 440 -39.12 -25.38 -10.62
C ASN A 440 -38.72 -25.64 -9.15
N GLU A 441 -39.72 -25.81 -8.29
CA GLU A 441 -39.50 -26.21 -6.90
C GLU A 441 -38.98 -27.65 -6.81
N LEU A 442 -37.99 -27.89 -5.95
CA LEU A 442 -37.33 -29.20 -5.85
C LEU A 442 -38.21 -30.19 -5.08
N SER A 443 -38.88 -31.07 -5.82
CA SER A 443 -39.78 -32.10 -5.28
C SER A 443 -39.47 -33.46 -5.91
N SER A 444 -40.09 -34.53 -5.37
CA SER A 444 -39.92 -35.87 -5.93
C SER A 444 -40.35 -35.96 -7.39
N ILE A 445 -41.31 -35.15 -7.82
CA ILE A 445 -41.87 -35.19 -9.17
C ILE A 445 -40.92 -34.45 -10.12
N THR A 446 -40.58 -33.21 -9.79
CA THR A 446 -39.72 -32.36 -10.65
C THR A 446 -38.30 -32.91 -10.78
N TYR A 447 -37.76 -33.54 -9.73
CA TYR A 447 -36.48 -34.25 -9.80
C TYR A 447 -36.55 -35.48 -10.71
N GLU A 448 -37.61 -36.28 -10.65
CA GLU A 448 -37.73 -37.50 -11.45
C GLU A 448 -37.93 -37.17 -12.94
N GLU A 449 -38.70 -36.12 -13.26
CA GLU A 449 -38.83 -35.59 -14.62
C GLU A 449 -37.48 -35.15 -15.19
N ALA A 450 -36.71 -34.36 -14.42
CA ALA A 450 -35.36 -33.95 -14.80
C ALA A 450 -34.39 -35.13 -14.91
N ARG A 451 -34.53 -36.14 -14.04
CA ARG A 451 -33.71 -37.37 -14.05
C ARG A 451 -33.95 -38.18 -15.31
N VAL A 452 -35.20 -38.38 -15.71
CA VAL A 452 -35.56 -39.12 -16.93
C VAL A 452 -35.06 -38.38 -18.17
N ARG A 453 -35.14 -37.04 -18.17
CA ARG A 453 -34.65 -36.20 -19.28
C ARG A 453 -33.12 -36.23 -19.43
N LEU A 454 -32.37 -36.16 -18.34
CA LEU A 454 -30.89 -36.16 -18.36
C LEU A 454 -30.28 -37.56 -18.45
N TYR A 455 -30.96 -38.57 -17.90
CA TYR A 455 -30.46 -39.95 -17.82
C TYR A 455 -31.57 -40.95 -18.19
N PRO A 456 -31.92 -41.08 -19.49
CA PRO A 456 -33.04 -41.89 -19.98
C PRO A 456 -32.98 -43.35 -19.54
N ASN A 457 -31.77 -43.90 -19.40
CA ASN A 457 -31.53 -45.30 -19.01
C ASN A 457 -31.53 -45.53 -17.48
N LYS A 458 -32.10 -44.62 -16.68
CA LYS A 458 -32.17 -44.69 -15.20
C LYS A 458 -30.79 -44.82 -14.50
N ALA A 459 -29.72 -44.36 -15.16
CA ALA A 459 -28.33 -44.48 -14.70
C ALA A 459 -27.93 -43.52 -13.54
N ALA A 460 -28.91 -42.81 -12.96
CA ALA A 460 -28.78 -41.89 -11.83
C ALA A 460 -29.76 -42.27 -10.71
N THR A 461 -29.38 -41.97 -9.47
CA THR A 461 -30.12 -42.38 -8.27
C THR A 461 -31.48 -41.68 -8.21
N ASN A 462 -32.55 -42.43 -7.88
CA ASN A 462 -33.89 -41.87 -7.72
C ASN A 462 -33.98 -40.93 -6.50
N TRP A 463 -34.99 -40.06 -6.48
CA TRP A 463 -35.17 -39.00 -5.50
C TRP A 463 -35.08 -39.52 -4.07
N LYS A 464 -35.93 -40.49 -3.71
CA LYS A 464 -36.01 -41.06 -2.35
C LYS A 464 -34.69 -41.64 -1.88
N THR A 465 -34.00 -42.38 -2.75
CA THR A 465 -32.74 -43.04 -2.40
C THR A 465 -31.59 -42.04 -2.33
N GLY A 466 -31.50 -41.08 -3.24
CA GLY A 466 -30.42 -40.09 -3.22
C GLY A 466 -30.59 -39.04 -2.12
N LEU A 467 -31.83 -38.60 -1.86
CA LEU A 467 -32.13 -37.68 -0.75
C LEU A 467 -31.81 -38.33 0.60
N SER A 468 -32.23 -39.59 0.81
CA SER A 468 -31.91 -40.35 2.02
C SER A 468 -30.40 -40.60 2.16
N LYS A 469 -29.75 -41.04 1.07
CA LYS A 469 -28.36 -41.49 1.08
C LYS A 469 -27.35 -40.35 1.19
N TYR A 470 -27.63 -39.20 0.60
CA TYR A 470 -26.67 -38.08 0.53
C TYR A 470 -27.05 -36.91 1.44
N TYR A 471 -28.33 -36.77 1.79
CA TYR A 471 -28.86 -35.61 2.54
C TYR A 471 -29.76 -36.02 3.71
N ASN A 472 -29.73 -37.29 4.13
CA ASN A 472 -30.50 -37.85 5.25
C ASN A 472 -32.01 -37.60 5.18
N GLY A 473 -32.58 -37.52 3.98
CA GLY A 473 -34.02 -37.33 3.78
C GLY A 473 -34.50 -35.88 3.93
N ASN A 474 -33.59 -34.93 4.18
CA ASN A 474 -33.94 -33.52 4.40
C ASN A 474 -33.72 -32.71 3.11
N THR A 475 -34.83 -32.25 2.53
CA THR A 475 -34.91 -31.42 1.33
C THR A 475 -34.34 -30.02 1.53
N GLU A 476 -34.58 -29.39 2.69
CA GLU A 476 -34.05 -28.07 3.02
C GLU A 476 -32.52 -28.08 3.07
N ARG A 477 -31.91 -29.21 3.44
CA ARG A 477 -30.46 -29.40 3.41
C ARG A 477 -29.89 -29.43 1.99
N VAL A 478 -30.62 -30.03 1.05
CA VAL A 478 -30.25 -30.00 -0.39
C VAL A 478 -30.33 -28.57 -0.90
N VAL A 479 -31.37 -27.84 -0.51
CA VAL A 479 -31.57 -26.43 -0.87
C VAL A 479 -30.46 -25.57 -0.24
N ALA A 480 -30.13 -25.74 1.03
CA ALA A 480 -29.07 -24.97 1.70
C ALA A 480 -27.67 -25.25 1.15
N GLU A 481 -27.35 -26.51 0.81
CA GLU A 481 -26.05 -26.91 0.25
C GLU A 481 -25.90 -26.51 -1.23
N ILE A 482 -27.00 -26.37 -1.97
CA ILE A 482 -26.99 -25.97 -3.39
C ILE A 482 -27.27 -24.46 -3.60
N GLN A 483 -28.10 -23.83 -2.76
CA GLN A 483 -28.53 -22.44 -2.87
C GLN A 483 -27.85 -21.45 -1.92
N GLY A 484 -27.29 -21.89 -0.78
CA GLY A 484 -26.62 -20.99 0.18
C GLY A 484 -25.35 -20.38 -0.41
N ASN A 485 -25.49 -19.26 -1.11
CA ASN A 485 -24.43 -18.61 -1.87
C ASN A 485 -23.98 -17.30 -1.20
N HIS A 486 -24.31 -17.09 0.09
CA HIS A 486 -24.05 -15.85 0.82
C HIS A 486 -24.58 -14.65 0.02
N LYS A 487 -25.81 -14.79 -0.49
CA LYS A 487 -26.48 -13.76 -1.28
C LYS A 487 -27.04 -12.69 -0.37
N VAL A 488 -26.97 -11.44 -0.82
CA VAL A 488 -27.63 -10.33 -0.14
C VAL A 488 -29.14 -10.52 -0.23
N LYS A 489 -29.79 -10.83 0.90
CA LYS A 489 -31.24 -11.04 1.00
C LYS A 489 -31.98 -9.72 1.12
N ARG A 490 -31.47 -8.79 1.93
CA ARG A 490 -32.09 -7.47 2.13
C ARG A 490 -31.06 -6.47 2.65
N ILE A 491 -31.28 -5.20 2.35
CA ILE A 491 -30.48 -4.07 2.81
C ILE A 491 -31.39 -3.09 3.55
N LEU A 492 -30.98 -2.64 4.73
CA LEU A 492 -31.73 -1.68 5.55
C LEU A 492 -30.83 -0.49 5.90
N PHE A 493 -31.28 0.72 5.58
CA PHE A 493 -30.65 1.95 6.05
C PHE A 493 -31.11 2.24 7.48
N LEU A 494 -30.16 2.41 8.40
CA LEU A 494 -30.48 2.70 9.79
C LEU A 494 -30.48 4.23 9.98
N ARG A 495 -31.42 4.74 10.78
CA ARG A 495 -31.49 6.18 11.11
C ARG A 495 -30.47 6.59 12.17
N GLU A 496 -30.02 5.63 12.97
CA GLU A 496 -29.04 5.82 14.02
C GLU A 496 -27.62 5.91 13.44
N LYS A 497 -26.74 6.58 14.18
CA LYS A 497 -25.31 6.67 13.88
C LYS A 497 -24.53 5.99 14.99
N GLU A 498 -23.49 5.25 14.64
CA GLU A 498 -22.66 4.53 15.60
C GLU A 498 -21.16 4.75 15.32
N ASP A 499 -20.36 4.51 16.35
CA ASP A 499 -18.91 4.44 16.24
C ASP A 499 -18.50 3.19 15.46
N VAL A 500 -17.57 3.35 14.52
CA VAL A 500 -17.16 2.30 13.59
C VAL A 500 -15.67 2.02 13.68
N TYR A 501 -15.32 0.77 13.37
CA TYR A 501 -14.06 0.11 13.66
C TYR A 501 -13.56 -0.63 12.42
N ASP A 502 -12.26 -0.90 12.39
CA ASP A 502 -11.63 -1.70 11.35
C ASP A 502 -10.33 -2.35 11.84
N VAL A 503 -9.79 -3.27 11.06
CA VAL A 503 -8.51 -3.94 11.24
C VAL A 503 -7.61 -3.73 10.02
N THR A 504 -6.32 -3.99 10.18
CA THR A 504 -5.35 -3.99 9.09
C THR A 504 -4.91 -5.42 8.79
N ILE A 505 -5.00 -5.82 7.51
CA ILE A 505 -4.49 -7.07 6.98
C ILE A 505 -3.40 -6.72 5.95
N PRO A 506 -2.11 -6.96 6.27
CA PRO A 506 -1.02 -6.64 5.35
C PRO A 506 -1.15 -7.36 4.02
N ILE A 507 -0.75 -6.69 2.93
CA ILE A 507 -0.60 -7.20 1.55
C ILE A 507 -1.92 -7.54 0.84
N MET A 508 -2.84 -8.22 1.51
CA MET A 508 -4.04 -8.79 0.87
C MET A 508 -5.28 -7.89 1.01
N HIS A 509 -5.27 -7.00 2.00
CA HIS A 509 -6.29 -5.97 2.20
C HIS A 509 -7.75 -6.46 2.30
N ASN A 510 -7.96 -7.69 2.78
CA ASN A 510 -9.30 -8.24 3.06
C ASN A 510 -9.26 -9.29 4.19
N PHE A 511 -10.39 -9.50 4.85
CA PHE A 511 -10.54 -10.48 5.93
C PHE A 511 -11.91 -11.14 5.93
N ALA A 512 -12.03 -12.27 6.63
CA ALA A 512 -13.28 -12.99 6.79
C ALA A 512 -14.05 -12.58 8.06
N LEU A 513 -15.31 -12.21 7.88
CA LEU A 513 -16.26 -12.05 8.97
C LEU A 513 -16.83 -13.38 9.44
N ASP A 514 -17.33 -13.39 10.67
CA ASP A 514 -18.04 -14.53 11.24
C ASP A 514 -19.29 -14.90 10.45
N ALA A 515 -19.91 -13.90 9.82
CA ALA A 515 -21.05 -14.02 8.90
C ALA A 515 -20.77 -14.86 7.64
N GLY A 516 -19.53 -15.34 7.46
CA GLY A 516 -19.15 -16.26 6.39
C GLY A 516 -18.77 -15.58 5.08
N VAL A 517 -18.44 -14.29 5.08
CA VAL A 517 -18.07 -13.53 3.89
C VAL A 517 -16.75 -12.80 4.07
N PHE A 518 -16.05 -12.55 2.95
CA PHE A 518 -14.86 -11.71 2.91
C PHE A 518 -15.20 -10.25 2.66
N VAL A 519 -14.51 -9.37 3.35
CA VAL A 519 -14.72 -7.91 3.34
C VAL A 519 -13.38 -7.19 3.28
N HIS A 520 -13.39 -5.95 2.76
CA HIS A 520 -12.18 -5.14 2.64
C HIS A 520 -11.74 -4.57 3.99
N ASN A 521 -10.44 -4.39 4.19
CA ASN A 521 -9.87 -3.70 5.35
C ASN A 521 -9.51 -2.24 5.01
N SER A 522 -8.93 -1.48 5.95
CA SER A 522 -8.36 -0.15 5.66
C SER A 522 -6.94 0.07 6.19
N VAL A 523 -6.12 0.77 5.37
CA VAL A 523 -5.03 1.73 5.68
C VAL A 523 -3.55 1.37 5.35
N ASP A 524 -2.85 2.45 4.92
CA ASP A 524 -1.42 2.80 4.77
C ASP A 524 -0.63 2.25 3.56
N GLY A 525 -0.30 3.16 2.63
CA GLY A 525 0.47 2.87 1.41
C GLY A 525 -0.38 2.46 0.20
N ASP A 526 -1.68 2.31 0.40
CA ASP A 526 -2.62 1.90 -0.64
C ASP A 526 -2.71 2.92 -1.78
N PRO A 527 -2.82 2.47 -3.04
CA PRO A 527 -3.25 3.34 -4.11
C PRO A 527 -4.57 4.02 -3.74
N GLN A 528 -4.70 5.29 -4.10
CA GLN A 528 -5.90 6.10 -3.88
C GLN A 528 -7.18 5.33 -4.21
N ALA A 529 -8.18 5.45 -3.33
CA ALA A 529 -9.51 4.91 -3.62
C ALA A 529 -9.97 5.41 -5.00
N ALA A 530 -10.63 4.57 -5.81
CA ALA A 530 -11.03 4.97 -7.16
C ALA A 530 -11.82 6.30 -7.16
N MET A 531 -11.67 7.12 -8.21
CA MET A 531 -12.29 8.44 -8.34
C MET A 531 -13.82 8.48 -8.14
N ARG A 532 -14.51 7.35 -8.32
CA ARG A 532 -15.95 7.20 -8.03
C ARG A 532 -16.29 7.27 -6.52
N TYR A 533 -15.29 7.12 -5.66
CA TYR A 533 -15.46 7.05 -4.21
C TYR A 533 -14.89 8.25 -3.47
N THR A 534 -13.91 8.93 -4.06
CA THR A 534 -13.39 10.19 -3.52
C THR A 534 -14.20 11.38 -4.03
N GLU A 535 -14.12 12.46 -3.28
CA GLU A 535 -14.71 13.74 -3.61
C GLU A 535 -13.65 14.82 -3.42
N ALA A 536 -13.73 15.86 -4.24
CA ALA A 536 -12.75 16.93 -4.28
C ALA A 536 -13.43 18.29 -4.41
N LYS A 537 -12.76 19.33 -3.90
CA LYS A 537 -13.01 20.75 -4.18
C LYS A 537 -11.70 21.53 -4.12
N MET A 538 -11.67 22.76 -4.62
CA MET A 538 -10.45 23.57 -4.55
C MET A 538 -10.14 23.97 -3.10
N SER A 539 -8.86 24.10 -2.78
CA SER A 539 -8.45 24.76 -1.53
C SER A 539 -8.64 26.27 -1.63
N ARG A 540 -8.53 26.98 -0.49
CA ARG A 540 -8.62 28.46 -0.49
C ARG A 540 -7.48 29.10 -1.29
N LEU A 541 -6.28 28.52 -1.20
CA LEU A 541 -5.10 29.01 -1.92
C LEU A 541 -5.26 28.90 -3.45
N SER A 542 -5.92 27.86 -3.93
CA SER A 542 -6.16 27.67 -5.37
C SER A 542 -6.99 28.77 -6.02
N SER A 543 -7.83 29.47 -5.24
CA SER A 543 -8.55 30.64 -5.74
C SER A 543 -7.60 31.77 -6.13
N GLU A 544 -6.46 31.93 -5.46
CA GLU A 544 -5.44 32.92 -5.83
C GLU A 544 -4.73 32.55 -7.14
N LEU A 545 -4.74 31.27 -7.54
CA LEU A 545 -4.20 30.85 -8.84
C LEU A 545 -5.14 31.21 -10.01
N LEU A 546 -6.44 31.33 -9.74
CA LEU A 546 -7.48 31.58 -10.74
C LEU A 546 -8.09 32.99 -10.64
N ARG A 547 -7.49 33.86 -9.83
CA ARG A 547 -8.00 35.20 -9.53
C ARG A 547 -8.10 36.04 -10.81
N ASP A 548 -9.26 36.64 -11.04
CA ASP A 548 -9.54 37.53 -12.18
C ASP A 548 -9.38 36.87 -13.57
N ILE A 549 -9.53 35.54 -13.68
CA ILE A 549 -9.39 34.83 -14.96
C ILE A 549 -10.47 35.21 -15.98
N GLU A 550 -11.64 35.66 -15.52
CA GLU A 550 -12.75 36.13 -16.35
C GLU A 550 -12.52 37.50 -16.99
N LYS A 551 -11.49 38.24 -16.55
CA LYS A 551 -11.14 39.59 -17.03
C LYS A 551 -10.09 39.59 -18.14
N GLU A 552 -10.08 38.55 -18.97
CA GLU A 552 -9.15 38.41 -20.10
C GLU A 552 -7.65 38.54 -19.69
N THR A 553 -7.31 38.10 -18.48
CA THR A 553 -5.98 38.29 -17.90
C THR A 553 -4.90 37.37 -18.45
N VAL A 554 -5.28 36.32 -19.18
CA VAL A 554 -4.37 35.34 -19.77
C VAL A 554 -4.83 34.92 -21.16
N ASP A 555 -3.90 34.49 -22.00
CA ASP A 555 -4.23 34.01 -23.34
C ASP A 555 -4.94 32.66 -23.28
N MET A 556 -6.02 32.57 -24.03
CA MET A 556 -6.79 31.34 -24.23
C MET A 556 -6.32 30.65 -25.51
N ARG A 557 -6.18 29.33 -25.47
CA ARG A 557 -5.85 28.50 -26.64
C ARG A 557 -6.93 27.43 -26.86
N PRO A 558 -7.11 26.92 -28.08
CA PRO A 558 -7.98 25.78 -28.33
C PRO A 558 -7.57 24.56 -27.49
N ASN A 559 -8.54 23.79 -27.02
CA ASN A 559 -8.33 22.48 -26.41
C ASN A 559 -7.91 21.44 -27.49
N TYR A 560 -7.71 20.19 -27.07
CA TYR A 560 -7.15 19.15 -27.94
C TYR A 560 -8.00 18.80 -29.18
N ASP A 561 -9.31 19.07 -29.18
CA ASP A 561 -10.22 18.83 -30.31
C ASP A 561 -10.76 20.13 -30.95
N GLY A 562 -10.28 21.29 -30.50
CA GLY A 562 -10.69 22.60 -31.02
C GLY A 562 -12.12 23.04 -30.67
N THR A 563 -12.88 22.29 -29.86
CA THR A 563 -14.27 22.63 -29.53
C THR A 563 -14.40 23.63 -28.39
N ARG A 564 -13.36 23.80 -27.58
CA ARG A 564 -13.35 24.68 -26.40
C ARG A 564 -12.04 25.45 -26.29
N MET A 565 -12.06 26.50 -25.48
CA MET A 565 -10.88 27.27 -25.13
C MET A 565 -10.40 26.90 -23.71
N GLU A 566 -9.08 26.74 -23.54
CA GLU A 566 -8.40 26.56 -22.27
C GLU A 566 -7.32 27.64 -22.06
N PRO A 567 -7.04 28.07 -20.82
CA PRO A 567 -5.98 29.04 -20.55
C PRO A 567 -4.61 28.42 -20.82
N SER A 568 -3.72 29.19 -21.45
CA SER A 568 -2.32 28.80 -21.68
C SER A 568 -1.53 28.70 -20.37
N VAL A 569 -1.74 29.69 -19.49
CA VAL A 569 -1.27 29.79 -18.10
C VAL A 569 -2.37 30.36 -17.22
N LEU A 570 -2.28 30.21 -15.91
CA LEU A 570 -3.22 30.83 -14.98
C LEU A 570 -2.74 32.24 -14.54
N PRO A 571 -3.66 33.17 -14.19
CA PRO A 571 -3.33 34.51 -13.67
C PRO A 571 -2.85 34.45 -12.20
N ALA A 572 -1.94 33.52 -11.90
CA ALA A 572 -1.55 33.18 -10.55
C ALA A 572 -1.08 34.41 -9.78
N ALA A 573 -1.67 34.65 -8.61
CA ALA A 573 -1.27 35.74 -7.70
C ALA A 573 -0.10 35.36 -6.78
N LEU A 574 0.29 34.09 -6.76
CA LEU A 574 1.36 33.56 -5.92
C LEU A 574 2.35 32.71 -6.73
N PRO A 575 3.66 32.72 -6.39
CA PRO A 575 4.71 32.00 -7.12
C PRO A 575 4.71 30.50 -6.80
N ASN A 576 3.66 29.80 -7.24
CA ASN A 576 3.37 28.41 -6.86
C ASN A 576 4.48 27.41 -7.23
N VAL A 577 5.30 27.71 -8.25
CA VAL A 577 6.45 26.87 -8.63
C VAL A 577 7.45 26.68 -7.48
N LEU A 578 7.65 27.72 -6.65
CA LEU A 578 8.50 27.66 -5.47
C LEU A 578 7.71 27.16 -4.25
N LEU A 579 6.46 27.57 -4.09
CA LEU A 579 5.65 27.20 -2.92
C LEU A 579 5.46 25.69 -2.80
N ASN A 580 5.06 25.03 -3.88
CA ASN A 580 4.77 23.60 -3.89
C ASN A 580 5.87 22.76 -4.54
N GLY A 581 6.82 23.40 -5.23
CA GLY A 581 7.84 22.70 -5.99
C GLY A 581 7.27 21.99 -7.22
N ALA A 582 8.13 21.27 -7.92
CA ALA A 582 7.77 20.50 -9.09
C ALA A 582 8.66 19.28 -9.24
N LEU A 583 8.09 18.17 -9.69
CA LEU A 583 8.83 16.99 -10.12
C LEU A 583 8.31 16.57 -11.48
N GLY A 584 9.22 16.35 -12.43
CA GLY A 584 8.86 15.88 -13.76
C GLY A 584 10.03 15.24 -14.47
N ILE A 585 9.76 14.15 -15.16
CA ILE A 585 10.71 13.52 -16.08
C ILE A 585 10.14 13.73 -17.48
N ALA A 586 10.97 14.25 -18.38
CA ALA A 586 10.66 14.51 -19.77
C ALA A 586 11.65 13.74 -20.66
N VAL A 587 11.52 13.89 -21.98
CA VAL A 587 12.47 13.27 -22.92
C VAL A 587 13.82 13.99 -22.81
N GLY A 588 14.83 13.31 -22.25
CA GLY A 588 16.19 13.84 -22.08
C GLY A 588 16.36 14.92 -21.00
N MET A 589 15.30 15.24 -20.24
CA MET A 589 15.34 16.28 -19.20
C MET A 589 14.54 15.85 -17.97
N ALA A 590 14.88 16.43 -16.82
CA ALA A 590 14.10 16.30 -15.60
C ALA A 590 14.03 17.64 -14.88
N THR A 591 13.03 17.81 -14.02
CA THR A 591 12.89 18.94 -13.11
C THR A 591 12.65 18.41 -11.70
N ASN A 592 13.29 19.02 -10.72
CA ASN A 592 13.13 18.72 -9.31
C ASN A 592 13.32 20.00 -8.49
N ILE A 593 12.22 20.69 -8.25
CA ILE A 593 12.13 21.95 -7.51
C ILE A 593 11.55 21.64 -6.13
N PRO A 594 12.21 22.01 -5.02
CA PRO A 594 11.67 21.80 -3.69
C PRO A 594 10.58 22.82 -3.35
N PRO A 595 9.66 22.49 -2.43
CA PRO A 595 8.71 23.45 -1.86
C PRO A 595 9.38 24.45 -0.90
N HIS A 596 8.74 25.59 -0.67
CA HIS A 596 9.23 26.71 0.14
C HIS A 596 8.11 27.33 0.96
N ASN A 597 8.48 28.07 2.00
CA ASN A 597 7.52 28.79 2.84
C ASN A 597 6.96 30.04 2.14
N LEU A 598 5.64 30.25 2.23
CA LEU A 598 4.92 31.35 1.59
C LEU A 598 5.43 32.73 2.02
N ARG A 599 5.62 32.96 3.32
CA ARG A 599 6.00 34.27 3.85
C ARG A 599 7.39 34.68 3.38
N GLU A 600 8.31 33.73 3.31
CA GLU A 600 9.66 33.97 2.83
C GLU A 600 9.72 34.30 1.35
N ILE A 601 9.02 33.51 0.53
CA ILE A 601 8.98 33.73 -0.91
C ILE A 601 8.30 35.06 -1.24
N VAL A 602 7.23 35.43 -0.52
CA VAL A 602 6.60 36.75 -0.65
C VAL A 602 7.55 37.86 -0.20
N GLY A 603 8.26 37.69 0.93
CA GLY A 603 9.26 38.65 1.40
C GLY A 603 10.36 38.90 0.37
N ALA A 604 10.89 37.82 -0.23
CA ALA A 604 11.89 37.89 -1.29
C ALA A 604 11.36 38.55 -2.57
N ALA A 605 10.14 38.22 -2.99
CA ALA A 605 9.50 38.84 -4.16
C ALA A 605 9.27 40.35 -3.96
N VAL A 606 8.77 40.75 -2.78
CA VAL A 606 8.58 42.15 -2.41
C VAL A 606 9.91 42.90 -2.40
N HIS A 607 10.95 42.30 -1.82
CA HIS A 607 12.28 42.90 -1.81
C HIS A 607 12.86 43.07 -3.23
N LEU A 608 12.68 42.08 -4.10
CA LEU A 608 13.14 42.11 -5.49
C LEU A 608 12.41 43.16 -6.34
N ILE A 609 11.14 43.44 -6.05
CA ILE A 609 10.37 44.53 -6.67
C ILE A 609 10.99 45.89 -6.31
N ASP A 610 11.40 46.08 -5.05
CA ASP A 610 12.01 47.34 -4.59
C ASP A 610 13.48 47.47 -5.02
N HIS A 611 14.17 46.34 -5.23
CA HIS A 611 15.59 46.28 -5.57
C HIS A 611 15.85 45.30 -6.72
N THR A 612 15.57 45.71 -7.94
CA THR A 612 15.70 44.85 -9.15
C THR A 612 17.12 44.29 -9.37
N ALA A 613 18.13 45.00 -8.86
CA ALA A 613 19.53 44.59 -8.91
C ALA A 613 19.92 43.54 -7.86
N ALA A 614 19.07 43.24 -6.87
CA ALA A 614 19.36 42.29 -5.78
C ALA A 614 19.90 40.96 -6.30
N THR A 615 20.96 40.43 -5.69
CA THR A 615 21.56 39.15 -6.07
C THR A 615 20.78 37.99 -5.46
N THR A 616 21.13 36.76 -5.84
CA THR A 616 20.58 35.58 -5.16
C THR A 616 20.95 35.60 -3.67
N GLU A 617 22.14 36.07 -3.29
CA GLU A 617 22.53 36.13 -1.87
C GLU A 617 21.63 37.08 -1.05
N ASP A 618 21.27 38.24 -1.62
CA ASP A 618 20.35 39.19 -0.95
C ASP A 618 18.98 38.55 -0.69
N LEU A 619 18.50 37.73 -1.62
CA LEU A 619 17.22 37.02 -1.48
C LEU A 619 17.28 35.91 -0.41
N LEU A 620 18.46 35.34 -0.13
CA LEU A 620 18.64 34.33 0.92
C LEU A 620 18.57 34.90 2.33
N ALA A 621 18.61 36.23 2.49
CA ALA A 621 18.26 36.87 3.76
C ALA A 621 16.78 36.64 4.14
N PHE A 622 15.92 36.41 3.13
CA PHE A 622 14.51 36.12 3.29
C PHE A 622 14.20 34.63 3.13
N VAL A 623 14.79 33.98 2.12
CA VAL A 623 14.58 32.56 1.82
C VAL A 623 15.67 31.73 2.49
N GLN A 624 15.33 31.12 3.64
CA GLN A 624 16.31 30.35 4.42
C GLN A 624 16.73 29.04 3.72
N GLY A 625 15.86 28.52 2.87
CA GLY A 625 16.00 27.21 2.24
C GLY A 625 14.65 26.58 1.91
N PRO A 626 14.65 25.31 1.49
CA PRO A 626 13.42 24.58 1.20
C PRO A 626 12.60 24.38 2.49
N ASP A 627 11.28 24.38 2.36
CA ASP A 627 10.36 24.05 3.45
C ASP A 627 9.46 22.89 3.01
N PHE A 628 9.82 21.69 3.43
CA PHE A 628 9.13 20.46 3.09
C PHE A 628 7.84 20.28 3.90
N PRO A 629 6.80 19.68 3.29
CA PRO A 629 5.55 19.36 4.00
C PRO A 629 5.74 18.42 5.19
N THR A 630 6.73 17.51 5.10
CA THR A 630 7.08 16.55 6.15
C THR A 630 7.98 17.12 7.24
N GLY A 631 8.42 18.39 7.11
CA GLY A 631 9.41 19.00 8.00
C GLY A 631 10.79 18.38 7.79
N GLY A 632 11.46 18.04 8.90
CA GLY A 632 12.83 17.51 8.87
C GLY A 632 13.88 18.60 8.97
N VAL A 633 15.12 18.24 8.65
CA VAL A 633 16.29 19.10 8.77
C VAL A 633 17.03 19.15 7.44
N VAL A 634 17.39 20.35 6.98
CA VAL A 634 18.31 20.55 5.86
C VAL A 634 19.62 21.14 6.34
N TYR A 635 20.71 20.72 5.71
CA TYR A 635 22.06 21.10 6.11
C TYR A 635 22.76 21.92 5.05
N ASN A 636 23.82 22.60 5.49
CA ASN A 636 24.77 23.34 4.69
C ASN A 636 24.17 24.51 3.90
N ALA A 637 24.22 25.70 4.50
CA ALA A 637 23.75 26.93 3.85
C ALA A 637 24.52 27.27 2.56
N ARG A 638 25.78 26.81 2.42
CA ARG A 638 26.57 27.03 1.19
C ARG A 638 26.03 26.22 0.02
N ASP A 639 25.67 24.95 0.24
CA ASP A 639 25.11 24.09 -0.80
C ASP A 639 23.73 24.62 -1.25
N ILE A 640 22.94 25.09 -0.29
CA ILE A 640 21.65 25.75 -0.55
C ILE A 640 21.86 27.00 -1.42
N ALA A 641 22.81 27.87 -1.06
CA ALA A 641 23.11 29.08 -1.81
C ALA A 641 23.58 28.77 -3.24
N GLN A 642 24.49 27.81 -3.41
CA GLN A 642 24.97 27.37 -4.72
C GLN A 642 23.84 26.78 -5.58
N ALA A 643 22.96 25.98 -4.98
CA ALA A 643 21.81 25.41 -5.66
C ALA A 643 20.85 26.49 -6.16
N TYR A 644 20.58 27.52 -5.35
CA TYR A 644 19.75 28.66 -5.76
C TYR A 644 20.41 29.56 -6.79
N ALA A 645 21.72 29.76 -6.74
CA ALA A 645 22.44 30.60 -7.69
C ALA A 645 22.51 29.95 -9.08
N SER A 646 22.80 28.65 -9.15
CA SER A 646 23.00 27.92 -10.40
C SER A 646 21.76 27.21 -10.93
N GLY A 647 20.72 27.04 -10.12
CA GLY A 647 19.56 26.22 -10.46
C GLY A 647 19.76 24.72 -10.19
N ARG A 648 20.96 24.27 -9.80
CA ARG A 648 21.33 22.86 -9.63
C ARG A 648 22.22 22.64 -8.42
N GLY A 649 22.03 21.53 -7.70
CA GLY A 649 22.89 21.19 -6.57
C GLY A 649 22.26 20.15 -5.65
N GLY A 650 23.09 19.46 -4.88
CA GLY A 650 22.62 18.52 -3.85
C GLY A 650 22.55 19.21 -2.50
N VAL A 651 21.44 19.06 -1.78
CA VAL A 651 21.28 19.53 -0.39
C VAL A 651 20.92 18.34 0.47
N VAL A 652 21.69 18.11 1.54
CA VAL A 652 21.46 17.00 2.46
C VAL A 652 20.25 17.28 3.33
N CYS A 653 19.32 16.32 3.35
CA CYS A 653 18.07 16.35 4.08
C CYS A 653 18.03 15.15 5.05
N ARG A 654 17.65 15.40 6.29
CA ARG A 654 17.61 14.39 7.36
C ARG A 654 16.26 14.42 8.08
N GLY A 655 15.72 13.26 8.38
CA GLY A 655 14.57 13.12 9.26
C GLY A 655 14.91 13.46 10.71
N GLU A 656 13.92 13.94 11.45
CA GLU A 656 14.08 14.17 12.89
C GLU A 656 13.98 12.85 13.64
N ALA A 657 14.98 12.60 14.48
CA ALA A 657 15.03 11.46 15.36
C ALA A 657 15.66 11.86 16.70
N GLU A 658 15.13 11.32 17.78
CA GLU A 658 15.62 11.54 19.13
C GLU A 658 15.85 10.21 19.85
N ILE A 659 16.78 10.21 20.80
CA ILE A 659 17.04 9.05 21.67
C ILE A 659 16.35 9.33 23.00
N VAL A 660 15.43 8.45 23.38
CA VAL A 660 14.66 8.52 24.63
C VAL A 660 14.84 7.23 25.42
N GLU A 661 14.55 7.27 26.71
CA GLU A 661 14.50 6.06 27.54
C GLU A 661 13.07 5.52 27.61
N ASP A 662 12.91 4.21 27.44
CA ASP A 662 11.62 3.53 27.62
C ASP A 662 11.25 3.45 29.11
N LYS A 663 10.02 3.00 29.42
CA LYS A 663 9.52 2.84 30.81
C LYS A 663 10.36 1.89 31.67
N HIS A 664 11.24 1.11 31.07
CA HIS A 664 12.11 0.13 31.71
C HIS A 664 13.59 0.61 31.74
N GLY A 665 13.87 1.85 31.33
CA GLY A 665 15.20 2.45 31.31
C GLY A 665 16.08 1.98 30.13
N ASN A 666 15.52 1.34 29.10
CA ASN A 666 16.29 0.97 27.91
C ASN A 666 16.29 2.11 26.88
N PRO A 667 17.40 2.33 26.16
CA PRO A 667 17.44 3.34 25.12
C PRO A 667 16.55 2.95 23.93
N GLN A 668 15.85 3.94 23.38
CA GLN A 668 14.93 3.84 22.27
C GLN A 668 15.15 5.01 21.32
N ILE A 669 15.16 4.76 20.00
CA ILE A 669 15.22 5.83 18.99
C ILE A 669 13.80 6.09 18.49
N ILE A 670 13.35 7.33 18.58
CA ILE A 670 12.06 7.78 18.05
C ILE A 670 12.29 8.66 16.84
N VAL A 671 11.81 8.22 15.69
CA VAL A 671 11.80 9.00 14.45
C VAL A 671 10.46 9.72 14.33
N THR A 672 10.49 11.05 14.30
CA THR A 672 9.31 11.93 14.26
C THR A 672 9.05 12.52 12.87
N SER A 673 10.04 12.51 11.97
CA SER A 673 9.85 12.87 10.57
C SER A 673 10.81 12.15 9.64
N LEU A 674 10.46 12.10 8.34
CA LEU A 674 11.32 11.58 7.28
C LEU A 674 11.67 12.68 6.28
N PRO A 675 12.79 12.52 5.55
CA PRO A 675 13.09 13.36 4.41
C PRO A 675 11.95 13.35 3.38
N TYR A 676 11.83 14.44 2.62
CA TYR A 676 10.76 14.63 1.66
C TYR A 676 10.77 13.54 0.57
N ARG A 677 9.59 12.98 0.29
CA ARG A 677 9.34 11.86 -0.66
C ARG A 677 9.92 10.50 -0.26
N VAL A 678 10.35 10.32 0.98
CA VAL A 678 10.67 9.00 1.52
C VAL A 678 9.38 8.32 1.97
N ASN A 679 9.14 7.10 1.50
CA ASN A 679 7.99 6.31 1.93
C ASN A 679 8.28 5.67 3.30
N LYS A 680 7.40 5.88 4.28
CA LYS A 680 7.54 5.31 5.63
C LYS A 680 7.63 3.79 5.63
N ALA A 681 6.80 3.11 4.84
CA ALA A 681 6.78 1.65 4.78
C ALA A 681 8.09 1.10 4.19
N GLU A 682 8.60 1.72 3.12
CA GLU A 682 9.90 1.34 2.53
C GLU A 682 11.05 1.60 3.50
N PHE A 683 11.02 2.74 4.22
CA PHE A 683 11.99 3.06 5.26
C PHE A 683 12.02 2.01 6.38
N VAL A 684 10.85 1.63 6.91
CA VAL A 684 10.71 0.60 7.95
C VAL A 684 11.18 -0.77 7.44
N ALA A 685 10.81 -1.13 6.21
CA ALA A 685 11.24 -2.38 5.57
C ALA A 685 12.77 -2.43 5.43
N ARG A 686 13.39 -1.34 4.98
CA ARG A 686 14.84 -1.25 4.82
C ARG A 686 15.59 -1.40 6.15
N ILE A 687 15.06 -0.86 7.25
CA ILE A 687 15.63 -1.10 8.58
C ILE A 687 15.50 -2.59 8.96
N ALA A 688 14.35 -3.21 8.71
CA ALA A 688 14.15 -4.62 8.98
C ALA A 688 15.12 -5.50 8.19
N ASP A 689 15.39 -5.17 6.92
CA ASP A 689 16.36 -5.87 6.08
C ASP A 689 17.79 -5.73 6.63
N LEU A 690 18.20 -4.51 7.02
CA LEU A 690 19.52 -4.28 7.64
C LEU A 690 19.73 -5.10 8.93
N VAL A 691 18.67 -5.26 9.72
CA VAL A 691 18.68 -6.11 10.93
C VAL A 691 18.72 -7.59 10.57
N HIS A 692 17.94 -8.02 9.57
CA HIS A 692 17.88 -9.42 9.12
C HIS A 692 19.21 -9.88 8.52
N GLU A 693 19.85 -9.04 7.71
CA GLU A 693 21.17 -9.27 7.12
C GLU A 693 22.32 -9.18 8.13
N LYS A 694 22.03 -8.89 9.41
CA LYS A 694 23.01 -8.67 10.49
C LYS A 694 24.01 -7.54 10.18
N LYS A 695 23.62 -6.59 9.33
CA LYS A 695 24.39 -5.36 9.07
C LYS A 695 24.19 -4.34 10.18
N LEU A 696 22.99 -4.32 10.77
CA LEU A 696 22.64 -3.50 11.91
C LEU A 696 22.33 -4.37 13.14
N GLU A 697 23.21 -4.34 14.13
CA GLU A 697 23.03 -5.07 15.39
C GLU A 697 22.52 -4.15 16.50
N GLY A 698 21.99 -4.75 17.58
CA GLY A 698 21.56 -4.01 18.76
C GLY A 698 20.10 -3.53 18.75
N ILE A 699 19.33 -3.76 17.68
CA ILE A 699 17.88 -3.52 17.64
C ILE A 699 17.14 -4.71 18.28
N LYS A 700 16.23 -4.41 19.20
CA LYS A 700 15.33 -5.36 19.89
C LYS A 700 14.01 -5.51 19.13
N ALA A 701 13.40 -4.40 18.75
CA ALA A 701 12.12 -4.35 18.04
C ALA A 701 11.98 -3.05 17.24
N LEU A 702 11.16 -3.10 16.20
CA LEU A 702 10.79 -1.94 15.37
C LEU A 702 9.26 -1.85 15.39
N ARG A 703 8.72 -0.70 15.80
CA ARG A 703 7.28 -0.42 15.87
C ARG A 703 6.95 0.87 15.14
N ASP A 704 5.87 0.84 14.36
CA ASP A 704 5.27 2.04 13.82
C ASP A 704 4.08 2.44 14.72
N GLU A 705 4.24 3.54 15.44
CA GLU A 705 3.25 4.11 16.35
C GLU A 705 2.66 5.42 15.78
N SER A 706 2.78 5.63 14.46
CA SER A 706 2.26 6.82 13.80
C SER A 706 0.74 6.93 13.89
N SER A 707 0.24 8.13 14.15
CA SER A 707 -1.19 8.46 14.19
C SER A 707 -1.54 9.42 13.03
N ARG A 708 -2.82 9.80 12.89
CA ARG A 708 -3.24 10.70 11.81
C ARG A 708 -2.62 12.08 12.00
N GLY A 709 -1.64 12.42 11.16
CA GLY A 709 -0.94 13.70 11.17
C GLY A 709 0.31 13.74 12.05
N GLU A 710 0.66 12.64 12.72
CA GLU A 710 1.83 12.56 13.58
C GLU A 710 2.61 11.28 13.29
N MET A 711 3.82 11.44 12.76
CA MET A 711 4.69 10.31 12.46
C MET A 711 5.49 9.93 13.72
N ARG A 712 5.48 8.64 14.07
CA ARG A 712 6.27 8.13 15.19
C ARG A 712 6.71 6.70 14.93
N VAL A 713 7.95 6.51 14.50
CA VAL A 713 8.55 5.17 14.36
C VAL A 713 9.50 4.94 15.54
N ALA A 714 9.21 3.93 16.34
CA ALA A 714 9.97 3.57 17.52
C ALA A 714 10.89 2.38 17.24
N ILE A 715 12.19 2.58 17.47
CA ILE A 715 13.23 1.56 17.33
C ILE A 715 13.75 1.25 18.72
N ASP A 716 13.33 0.12 19.29
CA ASP A 716 13.80 -0.32 20.58
C ASP A 716 15.20 -0.91 20.46
N LEU A 717 16.11 -0.49 21.34
CA LEU A 717 17.45 -1.04 21.39
C LEU A 717 17.56 -2.10 22.50
N LYS A 718 18.55 -2.99 22.36
CA LYS A 718 18.89 -3.97 23.40
C LYS A 718 19.60 -3.26 24.57
N PRO A 719 19.47 -3.78 25.80
CA PRO A 719 20.20 -3.22 26.95
C PRO A 719 21.71 -3.17 26.68
N GLY A 720 22.36 -2.06 27.03
CA GLY A 720 23.80 -1.85 26.84
C GLY A 720 24.23 -1.42 25.43
N VAL A 721 23.29 -1.19 24.50
CA VAL A 721 23.59 -0.66 23.16
C VAL A 721 23.62 0.86 23.18
N HIS A 722 24.68 1.46 22.64
CA HIS A 722 24.79 2.90 22.47
C HIS A 722 23.85 3.41 21.38
N GLY A 723 22.80 4.12 21.78
CA GLY A 723 21.78 4.63 20.85
C GLY A 723 22.34 5.55 19.76
N GLN A 724 23.35 6.37 20.09
CA GLN A 724 23.96 7.28 19.12
C GLN A 724 24.65 6.54 17.97
N LYS A 725 25.31 5.41 18.27
CA LYS A 725 25.95 4.56 17.25
C LYS A 725 24.93 3.99 16.27
N VAL A 726 23.81 3.47 16.78
CA VAL A 726 22.74 2.90 15.95
C VAL A 726 22.10 4.00 15.10
N LEU A 727 21.83 5.18 15.69
CA LEU A 727 21.27 6.32 14.99
C LEU A 727 22.20 6.83 13.87
N ASN A 728 23.50 6.96 14.14
CA ASN A 728 24.51 7.31 13.15
C ASN A 728 24.56 6.30 11.99
N TYR A 729 24.47 5.01 12.30
CA TYR A 729 24.41 3.97 11.29
C TYR A 729 23.14 4.08 10.42
N LEU A 730 22.00 4.36 11.05
CA LEU A 730 20.74 4.59 10.33
C LEU A 730 20.85 5.79 9.39
N TYR A 731 21.44 6.91 9.81
CA TYR A 731 21.66 8.04 8.89
C TYR A 731 22.53 7.64 7.69
N LYS A 732 23.59 6.85 7.87
CA LYS A 732 24.50 6.46 6.78
C LYS A 732 23.92 5.41 5.81
N HIS A 733 23.05 4.52 6.29
CA HIS A 733 22.64 3.31 5.55
C HIS A 733 21.13 3.17 5.27
N SER A 734 20.30 4.07 5.79
CA SER A 734 18.85 4.11 5.56
C SER A 734 18.41 5.43 4.93
N ASP A 735 17.15 5.51 4.50
CA ASP A 735 16.57 6.74 3.92
C ASP A 735 16.19 7.80 4.98
N LEU A 736 16.67 7.65 6.22
CA LEU A 736 16.55 8.68 7.26
C LEU A 736 17.40 9.92 6.94
N GLU A 737 18.46 9.77 6.14
CA GLU A 737 19.21 10.87 5.55
C GLU A 737 19.33 10.64 4.03
N THR A 738 19.01 11.65 3.24
CA THR A 738 19.06 11.59 1.78
C THR A 738 19.48 12.94 1.21
N THR A 739 19.98 12.98 -0.01
CA THR A 739 20.29 14.24 -0.70
C THR A 739 19.17 14.62 -1.64
N PHE A 740 18.56 15.78 -1.42
CA PHE A 740 17.63 16.37 -2.36
C PHE A 740 18.41 17.09 -3.47
N HIS A 741 18.27 16.62 -4.70
CA HIS A 741 18.98 17.17 -5.85
C HIS A 741 18.13 18.21 -6.56
N TYR A 742 18.46 19.49 -6.36
CA TYR A 742 17.86 20.62 -7.05
C TYR A 742 18.11 20.51 -8.54
N ASN A 743 17.05 20.70 -9.30
CA ASN A 743 17.10 20.86 -10.74
C ASN A 743 15.95 21.79 -11.14
N MET A 744 16.19 23.10 -11.04
CA MET A 744 15.23 24.17 -11.24
C MET A 744 14.98 24.45 -12.73
N LEU A 745 14.47 23.43 -13.41
CA LEU A 745 14.10 23.47 -14.81
C LEU A 745 12.60 23.77 -14.97
N ALA A 746 12.26 24.83 -15.68
CA ALA A 746 10.88 25.21 -16.00
C ALA A 746 10.79 25.77 -17.42
N LEU A 747 9.57 25.91 -17.95
CA LEU A 747 9.34 26.56 -19.25
C LEU A 747 9.27 28.09 -19.05
N VAL A 748 10.07 28.81 -19.83
CA VAL A 748 10.02 30.26 -19.98
C VAL A 748 9.66 30.54 -21.44
N GLY A 749 8.48 31.11 -21.68
CA GLY A 749 7.99 31.33 -23.05
C GLY A 749 7.88 30.05 -23.89
N GLY A 750 7.65 28.89 -23.25
CA GLY A 750 7.59 27.58 -23.92
C GLY A 750 8.95 26.89 -24.10
N VAL A 751 10.06 27.53 -23.72
CA VAL A 751 11.41 26.95 -23.82
C VAL A 751 11.88 26.45 -22.45
N PRO A 752 12.37 25.19 -22.33
CA PRO A 752 12.97 24.69 -21.09
C PRO A 752 14.24 25.46 -20.72
N GLN A 753 14.26 26.08 -19.55
CA GLN A 753 15.42 26.81 -19.03
C GLN A 753 15.69 26.44 -17.57
N THR A 754 16.99 26.32 -17.23
CA THR A 754 17.42 26.16 -15.84
C THR A 754 17.52 27.55 -15.22
N LEU A 755 16.78 27.78 -14.13
CA LEU A 755 16.63 29.09 -13.53
C LEU A 755 17.21 29.13 -12.12
N SER A 756 17.77 30.28 -11.75
CA SER A 756 18.10 30.61 -10.36
C SER A 756 16.85 31.01 -9.57
N LEU A 757 16.97 31.14 -8.25
CA LEU A 757 15.89 31.68 -7.41
C LEU A 757 15.43 33.06 -7.89
N LYS A 758 16.39 33.95 -8.16
CA LYS A 758 16.12 35.28 -8.73
C LYS A 758 15.41 35.16 -10.07
N GLY A 759 15.88 34.28 -10.96
CA GLY A 759 15.29 34.08 -12.28
C GLY A 759 13.81 33.70 -12.21
N ILE A 760 13.47 32.72 -11.36
CA ILE A 760 12.09 32.30 -11.14
C ILE A 760 11.21 33.46 -10.62
N LEU A 761 11.68 34.19 -9.61
CA LEU A 761 10.92 35.30 -9.04
C LEU A 761 10.74 36.45 -10.03
N SER A 762 11.77 36.75 -10.83
CA SER A 762 11.72 37.80 -11.84
C SER A 762 10.67 37.49 -12.92
N GLU A 763 10.65 36.26 -13.43
CA GLU A 763 9.65 35.80 -14.40
C GLU A 763 8.22 35.81 -13.82
N PHE A 764 8.07 35.44 -12.55
CA PHE A 764 6.78 35.54 -11.87
C PHE A 764 6.31 36.99 -11.70
N ILE A 765 7.20 37.91 -11.31
CA ILE A 765 6.87 39.34 -11.15
C ILE A 765 6.48 39.95 -12.50
N ALA A 766 7.21 39.62 -13.58
CA ALA A 766 6.87 40.06 -14.92
C ALA A 766 5.49 39.55 -15.37
N HIS A 767 5.17 38.28 -15.08
CA HIS A 767 3.83 37.74 -15.31
C HIS A 767 2.75 38.46 -14.50
N ARG A 768 3.01 38.78 -13.22
CA ARG A 768 2.07 39.56 -12.40
C ARG A 768 1.83 40.95 -12.97
N GLU A 769 2.89 41.63 -13.40
CA GLU A 769 2.76 42.95 -14.03
C GLU A 769 1.82 42.90 -15.25
N GLU A 770 2.02 41.92 -16.13
CA GLU A 770 1.18 41.71 -17.32
C GLU A 770 -0.28 41.39 -16.95
N VAL A 771 -0.50 40.50 -15.98
CA VAL A 771 -1.85 40.17 -15.48
C VAL A 771 -2.56 41.41 -14.93
N ILE A 772 -1.87 42.25 -14.14
CA ILE A 772 -2.45 43.48 -13.60
C ILE A 772 -2.72 44.49 -14.73
N LYS A 773 -1.84 44.63 -15.72
CA LYS A 773 -2.07 45.49 -16.89
C LYS A 773 -3.30 45.06 -17.68
N ARG A 774 -3.45 43.76 -17.97
CA ARG A 774 -4.61 43.23 -18.68
C ARG A 774 -5.90 43.41 -17.89
N ARG A 775 -5.89 43.08 -16.60
CA ARG A 775 -7.03 43.30 -15.70
C ARG A 775 -7.46 44.76 -15.67
N THR A 776 -6.50 45.66 -15.52
CA THR A 776 -6.75 47.11 -15.45
C THR A 776 -7.26 47.65 -16.78
N THR A 777 -6.73 47.17 -17.92
CA THR A 777 -7.23 47.50 -19.27
C THR A 777 -8.65 47.00 -19.49
N PHE A 778 -8.98 45.79 -19.01
CA PHE A 778 -10.33 45.24 -19.07
C PHE A 778 -11.32 46.09 -18.26
N ASP A 779 -10.98 46.36 -17.00
CA ASP A 779 -11.81 47.19 -16.11
C ASP A 779 -11.96 48.61 -16.67
N LEU A 780 -10.91 49.18 -17.27
CA LEU A 780 -10.94 50.48 -17.93
C LEU A 780 -11.90 50.49 -19.11
N ARG A 781 -11.77 49.52 -20.02
CA ARG A 781 -12.67 49.38 -21.18
C ARG A 781 -14.13 49.29 -20.74
N ARG A 782 -14.43 48.46 -19.72
CA ARG A 782 -15.80 48.32 -19.17
C ARG A 782 -16.30 49.60 -18.51
N ALA A 783 -15.44 50.31 -17.79
CA ALA A 783 -15.78 51.58 -17.16
C ALA A 783 -16.05 52.68 -18.20
N GLU A 784 -15.24 52.76 -19.27
CA GLU A 784 -15.43 53.70 -20.39
C GLU A 784 -16.71 53.40 -21.17
N GLU A 785 -17.00 52.13 -21.48
CA GLU A 785 -18.28 51.72 -22.09
C GLU A 785 -19.47 52.17 -21.24
N ARG A 786 -19.39 52.00 -19.91
CA ARG A 786 -20.47 52.38 -18.98
C ARG A 786 -20.59 53.90 -18.84
N GLU A 787 -19.49 54.62 -18.71
CA GLU A 787 -19.45 56.08 -18.66
C GLU A 787 -20.07 56.67 -19.93
N HIS A 788 -19.75 56.11 -21.10
CA HIS A 788 -20.29 56.56 -22.38
C HIS A 788 -21.82 56.44 -22.44
N ILE A 789 -22.38 55.34 -21.92
CA ILE A 789 -23.84 55.15 -21.81
C ILE A 789 -24.45 56.15 -20.83
N LEU A 790 -23.87 56.29 -19.62
CA LEU A 790 -24.38 57.19 -18.58
C LEU A 790 -24.34 58.66 -19.02
N SER A 791 -23.30 59.07 -19.74
CA SER A 791 -23.17 60.40 -20.34
C SER A 791 -24.29 60.67 -21.34
N GLY A 792 -24.62 59.68 -22.19
CA GLY A 792 -25.75 59.74 -23.11
C GLY A 792 -27.09 59.84 -22.40
N LEU A 793 -27.31 59.03 -21.36
CA LEU A 793 -28.54 59.07 -20.54
C LEU A 793 -28.69 60.39 -19.80
N LYS A 794 -27.61 60.93 -19.23
CA LYS A 794 -27.62 62.24 -18.57
C LYS A 794 -28.02 63.33 -19.57
N LYS A 795 -27.37 63.38 -20.74
CA LYS A 795 -27.71 64.34 -21.81
C LYS A 795 -29.16 64.19 -22.27
N ALA A 796 -29.69 62.96 -22.34
CA ALA A 796 -31.09 62.73 -22.68
C ALA A 796 -32.06 63.17 -21.57
N LEU A 797 -31.69 63.03 -20.30
CA LEU A 797 -32.48 63.49 -19.15
C LEU A 797 -32.46 65.02 -18.98
N ASP A 798 -31.37 65.68 -19.40
CA ASP A 798 -31.25 67.14 -19.42
C ASP A 798 -32.26 67.75 -20.40
N ASP A 799 -32.49 67.12 -21.57
CA ASP A 799 -33.41 67.58 -22.64
C ASP A 799 -34.58 66.61 -22.90
N ILE A 800 -35.18 66.04 -21.85
CA ILE A 800 -36.09 64.90 -21.96
C ILE A 800 -37.32 65.14 -22.85
N ASP A 801 -37.91 66.33 -22.82
CA ASP A 801 -39.10 66.65 -23.62
C ASP A 801 -38.80 66.63 -25.12
N ALA A 802 -37.62 67.11 -25.51
CA ALA A 802 -37.16 67.11 -26.90
C ALA A 802 -36.87 65.67 -27.39
N VAL A 803 -36.33 64.83 -26.51
CA VAL A 803 -36.09 63.40 -26.78
C VAL A 803 -37.42 62.66 -26.96
N ILE A 804 -38.36 62.81 -26.03
CA ILE A 804 -39.70 62.19 -26.10
C ILE A 804 -40.45 62.64 -27.36
N SER A 805 -40.41 63.94 -27.68
CA SER A 805 -41.03 64.48 -28.90
C SER A 805 -40.45 63.85 -30.17
N THR A 806 -39.13 63.66 -30.22
CA THR A 806 -38.45 63.04 -31.36
C THR A 806 -38.82 61.55 -31.49
N ILE A 807 -38.95 60.84 -30.37
CA ILE A 807 -39.41 59.44 -30.34
C ILE A 807 -40.87 59.35 -30.81
N LYS A 808 -41.77 60.17 -30.27
CA LYS A 808 -43.21 60.15 -30.62
C LYS A 808 -43.51 60.52 -32.08
N LYS A 809 -42.67 61.36 -32.70
CA LYS A 809 -42.78 61.74 -34.12
C LYS A 809 -42.24 60.68 -35.08
N SER A 810 -41.50 59.69 -34.56
CA SER A 810 -40.92 58.63 -35.38
C SER A 810 -41.92 57.51 -35.59
N LYS A 811 -41.94 56.92 -36.80
CA LYS A 811 -42.90 55.88 -37.19
C LYS A 811 -42.69 54.55 -36.46
N ASP A 812 -41.44 54.20 -36.21
CA ASP A 812 -41.01 52.96 -35.56
C ASP A 812 -39.70 53.16 -34.78
N ALA A 813 -39.28 52.13 -34.03
CA ALA A 813 -38.09 52.19 -33.19
C ALA A 813 -36.79 52.40 -33.99
N ALA A 814 -36.69 51.84 -35.21
CA ALA A 814 -35.52 52.02 -36.06
C ALA A 814 -35.39 53.48 -36.55
N THR A 815 -36.51 54.10 -36.92
CA THR A 815 -36.59 55.51 -37.29
C THR A 815 -36.29 56.41 -36.09
N ALA A 816 -36.83 56.08 -34.91
CA ALA A 816 -36.55 56.81 -33.67
C ALA A 816 -35.06 56.75 -33.30
N HIS A 817 -34.43 55.58 -33.41
CA HIS A 817 -33.01 55.38 -33.17
C HIS A 817 -32.15 56.25 -34.10
N LYS A 818 -32.42 56.20 -35.41
CA LYS A 818 -31.74 57.04 -36.40
C LYS A 818 -31.91 58.55 -36.10
N ASN A 819 -33.13 58.98 -35.81
CA ASN A 819 -33.43 60.39 -35.52
C ASN A 819 -32.74 60.88 -34.25
N LEU A 820 -32.66 60.05 -33.20
CA LEU A 820 -31.93 60.37 -31.97
C LEU A 820 -30.43 60.54 -32.23
N ARG A 821 -29.85 59.69 -33.09
CA ARG A 821 -28.45 59.81 -33.51
C ARG A 821 -28.19 61.09 -34.30
N GLU A 822 -29.01 61.39 -35.31
CA GLU A 822 -28.81 62.56 -36.17
C GLU A 822 -29.03 63.88 -35.44
N LYS A 823 -30.09 63.97 -34.61
CA LYS A 823 -30.51 65.22 -33.99
C LYS A 823 -29.72 65.59 -32.73
N PHE A 824 -29.36 64.60 -31.92
CA PHE A 824 -28.68 64.82 -30.63
C PHE A 824 -27.25 64.29 -30.61
N THR A 825 -26.74 63.84 -31.77
CA THR A 825 -25.39 63.29 -31.97
C THR A 825 -25.06 62.13 -31.01
N PHE A 826 -26.06 61.33 -30.67
CA PHE A 826 -25.87 60.13 -29.86
C PHE A 826 -25.20 59.02 -30.69
N THR A 827 -24.38 58.19 -30.05
CA THR A 827 -23.87 56.97 -30.70
C THR A 827 -24.94 55.88 -30.73
N ASP A 828 -24.75 54.83 -31.53
CA ASP A 828 -25.69 53.71 -31.61
C ASP A 828 -26.03 53.11 -30.23
N ILE A 829 -25.02 52.84 -29.40
CA ILE A 829 -25.19 52.27 -28.06
C ILE A 829 -25.97 53.23 -27.12
N GLN A 830 -25.73 54.54 -27.21
CA GLN A 830 -26.46 55.53 -26.42
C GLN A 830 -27.91 55.67 -26.86
N ALA A 831 -28.17 55.75 -28.17
CA ALA A 831 -29.51 55.83 -28.72
C ALA A 831 -30.35 54.60 -28.35
N THR A 832 -29.76 53.40 -28.40
CA THR A 832 -30.41 52.17 -27.92
C THR A 832 -30.72 52.25 -26.42
N ALA A 833 -29.75 52.65 -25.59
CA ALA A 833 -29.96 52.76 -24.14
C ALA A 833 -31.04 53.80 -23.76
N ILE A 834 -31.16 54.88 -24.53
CA ILE A 834 -32.21 55.90 -24.36
C ILE A 834 -33.59 55.34 -24.72
N LEU A 835 -33.71 54.59 -25.82
CA LEU A 835 -34.97 53.96 -26.22
C LEU A 835 -35.42 52.87 -25.23
N GLU A 836 -34.48 52.19 -24.59
CA GLU A 836 -34.74 51.18 -23.56
C GLU A 836 -34.97 51.77 -22.15
N MET A 837 -34.85 53.10 -22.00
CA MET A 837 -35.03 53.77 -20.73
C MET A 837 -36.47 53.64 -20.23
N ARG A 838 -36.64 53.18 -18.99
CA ARG A 838 -37.95 53.06 -18.34
C ARG A 838 -38.40 54.40 -17.75
N LEU A 839 -39.70 54.69 -17.79
CA LEU A 839 -40.28 55.93 -17.25
C LEU A 839 -39.90 56.22 -15.79
N GLN A 840 -39.71 55.18 -14.96
CA GLN A 840 -39.28 55.35 -13.56
C GLN A 840 -37.92 56.07 -13.43
N LYS A 841 -37.04 55.98 -14.44
CA LYS A 841 -35.72 56.64 -14.45
C LYS A 841 -35.80 58.17 -14.57
N LEU A 842 -36.98 58.71 -14.86
CA LEU A 842 -37.24 60.15 -14.89
C LEU A 842 -37.45 60.76 -13.50
N ALA A 843 -37.65 59.93 -12.46
CA ALA A 843 -37.78 60.42 -11.10
C ALA A 843 -36.48 61.10 -10.64
N GLY A 844 -36.59 62.18 -9.84
CA GLY A 844 -35.42 62.98 -9.42
C GLY A 844 -34.32 62.17 -8.72
N LEU A 845 -34.69 61.20 -7.88
CA LEU A 845 -33.73 60.31 -7.21
C LEU A 845 -32.99 59.39 -8.19
N GLU A 846 -33.67 58.90 -9.24
CA GLU A 846 -33.07 58.03 -10.25
C GLU A 846 -32.13 58.79 -11.19
N ARG A 847 -32.48 60.06 -11.49
CA ARG A 847 -31.58 60.98 -12.19
C ARG A 847 -30.31 61.24 -11.38
N GLN A 848 -30.46 61.54 -10.08
CA GLN A 848 -29.32 61.72 -9.18
C GLN A 848 -28.44 60.47 -9.13
N ALA A 849 -29.04 59.27 -9.06
CA ALA A 849 -28.29 58.02 -9.08
C ALA A 849 -27.46 57.83 -10.36
N ILE A 850 -27.97 58.26 -11.53
CA ILE A 850 -27.21 58.24 -12.80
C ILE A 850 -26.05 59.23 -12.76
N GLU A 851 -26.25 60.43 -12.22
CA GLU A 851 -25.20 61.45 -12.10
C GLU A 851 -24.10 61.01 -11.11
N ASP A 852 -24.49 60.40 -9.99
CA ASP A 852 -23.58 59.85 -9.00
C ASP A 852 -22.79 58.66 -9.57
N GLU A 853 -23.45 57.73 -10.27
CA GLU A 853 -22.78 56.61 -10.96
C GLU A 853 -21.80 57.14 -12.02
N LEU A 854 -22.18 58.16 -12.79
CA LEU A 854 -21.31 58.78 -13.80
C LEU A 854 -20.06 59.40 -13.16
N LYS A 855 -20.23 60.12 -12.03
CA LYS A 855 -19.12 60.69 -11.28
C LYS A 855 -18.17 59.61 -10.76
N GLU A 856 -18.72 58.52 -10.23
CA GLU A 856 -17.96 57.36 -9.77
C GLU A 856 -17.16 56.73 -10.93
N LYS A 857 -17.80 56.47 -12.08
CA LYS A 857 -17.09 55.88 -13.24
C LYS A 857 -16.00 56.78 -13.80
N ARG A 858 -16.20 58.09 -13.83
CA ARG A 858 -15.15 59.04 -14.23
C ARG A 858 -13.95 59.03 -13.28
N ALA A 859 -14.19 58.96 -11.97
CA ALA A 859 -13.12 58.83 -10.97
C ALA A 859 -12.37 57.50 -11.18
N LEU A 860 -13.09 56.39 -11.33
CA LEU A 860 -12.49 55.07 -11.59
C LEU A 860 -11.64 55.06 -12.87
N ILE A 861 -12.15 55.62 -13.98
CA ILE A 861 -11.41 55.72 -15.25
C ILE A 861 -10.10 56.48 -15.06
N LYS A 862 -10.14 57.59 -14.32
CA LYS A 862 -8.95 58.38 -14.00
C LYS A 862 -7.93 57.53 -13.24
N ASP A 863 -8.35 56.85 -12.18
CA ASP A 863 -7.49 56.00 -11.35
C ASP A 863 -6.87 54.84 -12.16
N LEU A 864 -7.66 54.19 -13.01
CA LEU A 864 -7.21 53.09 -13.87
C LEU A 864 -6.19 53.57 -14.94
N LYS A 865 -6.44 54.74 -15.56
CA LYS A 865 -5.48 55.34 -16.50
C LYS A 865 -4.17 55.72 -15.82
N GLU A 866 -4.25 56.29 -14.62
CA GLU A 866 -3.07 56.60 -13.82
C GLU A 866 -2.28 55.34 -13.41
N LEU A 867 -2.97 54.24 -13.11
CA LEU A 867 -2.35 52.96 -12.79
C LEU A 867 -1.61 52.38 -14.02
N LEU A 868 -2.25 52.36 -15.20
CA LEU A 868 -1.64 51.88 -16.44
C LEU A 868 -0.43 52.72 -16.89
N ALA A 869 -0.41 54.01 -16.58
CA ALA A 869 0.68 54.91 -16.92
C ALA A 869 1.97 54.69 -16.10
N SER A 870 1.91 53.97 -14.97
CA SER A 870 3.03 53.81 -14.06
C SER A 870 3.27 52.36 -13.64
N ALA A 871 4.37 51.77 -14.13
CA ALA A 871 4.84 50.45 -13.68
C ALA A 871 5.05 50.40 -12.16
N GLN A 872 5.51 51.49 -11.55
CA GLN A 872 5.70 51.56 -10.10
C GLN A 872 4.39 51.47 -9.32
N LYS A 873 3.31 52.10 -9.81
CA LYS A 873 1.97 51.94 -9.22
C LYS A 873 1.47 50.51 -9.36
N ILE A 874 1.70 49.87 -10.51
CA ILE A 874 1.37 48.45 -10.73
C ILE A 874 2.12 47.56 -9.74
N TYR A 875 3.43 47.75 -9.58
CA TYR A 875 4.22 47.03 -8.57
C TYR A 875 3.74 47.31 -7.14
N GLY A 876 3.24 48.52 -6.86
CA GLY A 876 2.55 48.82 -5.61
C GLY A 876 1.34 47.91 -5.36
N VAL A 877 0.49 47.71 -6.37
CA VAL A 877 -0.65 46.78 -6.32
C VAL A 877 -0.18 45.34 -6.15
N VAL A 878 0.83 44.90 -6.93
CA VAL A 878 1.40 43.55 -6.81
C VAL A 878 1.92 43.28 -5.40
N LYS A 879 2.67 44.22 -4.81
CA LYS A 879 3.16 44.09 -3.43
C LYS A 879 2.02 44.01 -2.41
N ALA A 880 0.97 44.82 -2.57
CA ALA A 880 -0.18 44.81 -1.68
C ALA A 880 -0.91 43.46 -1.72
N GLU A 881 -1.20 42.93 -2.93
CA GLU A 881 -1.86 41.63 -3.10
C GLU A 881 -1.01 40.46 -2.58
N LEU A 882 0.31 40.51 -2.78
CA LEU A 882 1.23 39.50 -2.24
C LEU A 882 1.26 39.49 -0.72
N LYS A 883 1.32 40.68 -0.08
CA LYS A 883 1.28 40.81 1.38
C LYS A 883 -0.05 40.34 1.95
N GLU A 884 -1.18 40.74 1.35
CA GLU A 884 -2.51 40.26 1.72
C GLU A 884 -2.58 38.73 1.68
N SER A 885 -2.04 38.13 0.61
CA SER A 885 -2.01 36.67 0.45
C SER A 885 -1.12 35.99 1.50
N ALA A 886 0.04 36.59 1.84
CA ALA A 886 0.92 36.10 2.89
C ALA A 886 0.30 36.17 4.29
N GLU A 887 -0.47 37.21 4.58
CA GLU A 887 -1.22 37.35 5.84
C GLU A 887 -2.35 36.33 5.93
N LYS A 888 -3.08 36.12 4.83
CA LYS A 888 -4.26 35.24 4.79
C LYS A 888 -3.93 33.75 4.78
N TYR A 889 -2.83 33.36 4.13
CA TYR A 889 -2.48 31.95 3.90
C TYR A 889 -1.11 31.53 4.43
N GLY A 890 -0.32 32.47 4.96
CA GLY A 890 1.03 32.20 5.44
C GLY A 890 1.04 31.46 6.77
N ASP A 891 1.98 30.54 6.90
CA ASP A 891 2.17 29.68 8.06
C ASP A 891 3.64 29.64 8.50
N GLU A 892 3.87 29.04 9.66
CA GLU A 892 5.20 28.85 10.20
C GLU A 892 6.01 27.81 9.40
N ARG A 893 7.32 27.97 9.43
CA ARG A 893 8.27 27.02 8.85
C ARG A 893 8.15 25.65 9.51
N LYS A 894 8.18 24.59 8.71
CA LYS A 894 8.21 23.21 9.21
C LYS A 894 9.63 22.64 9.25
N THR A 895 10.46 22.99 8.27
CA THR A 895 11.80 22.42 8.08
C THR A 895 12.86 23.23 8.77
N LYS A 896 13.73 22.60 9.57
CA LYS A 896 14.84 23.28 10.24
C LYS A 896 16.04 23.39 9.31
N VAL A 897 16.69 24.57 9.27
CA VAL A 897 17.90 24.80 8.46
C VAL A 897 19.11 24.89 9.37
N ILE A 898 20.07 23.99 9.19
CA ILE A 898 21.36 24.00 9.88
C ILE A 898 22.42 24.54 8.92
N LYS A 899 23.04 25.67 9.27
CA LYS A 899 23.97 26.39 8.38
C LYS A 899 25.26 25.61 8.10
N SER A 900 25.74 24.81 9.06
CA SER A 900 26.89 23.95 8.87
C SER A 900 26.55 22.71 8.07
N GLY A 901 27.53 22.15 7.36
CA GLY A 901 27.40 20.81 6.79
C GLY A 901 27.13 19.76 7.88
N VAL A 902 26.59 18.62 7.46
CA VAL A 902 26.58 17.42 8.31
C VAL A 902 28.02 17.12 8.68
N LYS A 903 28.33 16.98 9.97
CA LYS A 903 29.65 16.46 10.39
C LYS A 903 29.83 15.12 9.69
N ALA A 904 30.86 15.01 8.85
CA ALA A 904 31.15 13.77 8.15
C ALA A 904 31.28 12.66 9.20
N LEU A 905 30.31 11.74 9.21
CA LEU A 905 30.30 10.60 10.10
C LEU A 905 31.50 9.71 9.73
N SER A 906 32.56 9.84 10.51
CA SER A 906 33.74 8.99 10.39
C SER A 906 33.38 7.57 10.85
N ASP A 907 34.12 6.56 10.40
CA ASP A 907 33.91 5.21 10.91
C ASP A 907 34.21 5.14 12.42
N GLU A 908 35.01 6.07 12.95
CA GLU A 908 35.24 6.31 14.38
C GLU A 908 33.95 6.71 15.13
N ASP A 909 33.05 7.49 14.51
CA ASP A 909 31.73 7.87 15.09
C ASP A 909 30.73 6.69 15.16
N LEU A 910 31.04 5.56 14.49
CA LEU A 910 30.31 4.30 14.60
C LEU A 910 30.88 3.39 15.71
N ILE A 911 31.95 3.81 16.38
CA ILE A 911 32.62 3.05 17.44
C ILE A 911 32.35 3.75 18.76
N PRO A 912 31.80 3.08 19.79
CA PRO A 912 31.61 3.68 21.09
C PRO A 912 32.96 4.07 21.71
N ASP A 913 33.05 5.29 22.24
CA ASP A 913 34.24 5.74 22.97
C ASP A 913 34.22 5.18 24.41
N GLU A 914 34.55 3.90 24.53
CA GLU A 914 34.58 3.17 25.79
C GLU A 914 36.00 3.03 26.32
N GLU A 915 36.14 3.04 27.64
CA GLU A 915 37.41 2.72 28.29
C GLU A 915 37.81 1.27 27.96
N SER A 916 39.00 1.10 27.40
CA SER A 916 39.54 -0.18 26.95
C SER A 916 40.93 -0.41 27.56
N ILE A 917 41.28 -1.67 27.77
CA ILE A 917 42.60 -2.07 28.27
C ILE A 917 43.40 -2.69 27.13
N LEU A 918 44.56 -2.10 26.85
CA LEU A 918 45.57 -2.65 25.97
C LEU A 918 46.44 -3.64 26.74
N VAL A 919 46.56 -4.85 26.22
CA VAL A 919 47.43 -5.89 26.76
C VAL A 919 48.46 -6.24 25.70
N LEU A 920 49.73 -6.03 26.04
CA LEU A 920 50.88 -6.52 25.26
C LEU A 920 51.62 -7.55 26.09
N THR A 921 52.01 -8.65 25.45
CA THR A 921 52.76 -9.75 26.06
C THR A 921 54.22 -9.71 25.64
N GLN A 922 55.10 -10.39 26.37
CA GLN A 922 56.53 -10.47 26.02
C GLN A 922 56.74 -11.17 24.67
N GLY A 923 55.92 -12.17 24.35
CA GLY A 923 55.87 -12.84 23.05
C GLY A 923 55.41 -11.95 21.89
N GLY A 924 55.10 -10.67 22.16
CA GLY A 924 54.72 -9.70 21.14
C GLY A 924 53.26 -9.84 20.70
N TYR A 925 52.38 -10.45 21.49
CA TYR A 925 50.94 -10.45 21.19
C TYR A 925 50.23 -9.26 21.81
N ILE A 926 49.43 -8.57 20.99
CA ILE A 926 48.66 -7.38 21.33
C ILE A 926 47.16 -7.63 21.20
N LYS A 927 46.38 -7.09 22.15
CA LYS A 927 44.91 -7.07 22.12
C LYS A 927 44.33 -5.93 22.94
N ARG A 928 43.09 -5.53 22.63
CA ARG A 928 42.25 -4.74 23.53
C ARG A 928 41.22 -5.61 24.23
N THR A 929 40.97 -5.34 25.51
CA THR A 929 40.04 -6.09 26.36
C THR A 929 39.18 -5.12 27.18
N ASN A 930 37.94 -5.50 27.49
CA ASN A 930 37.06 -4.69 28.35
C ASN A 930 37.62 -4.62 29.80
N PRO A 931 37.66 -3.44 30.45
CA PRO A 931 38.17 -3.29 31.81
C PRO A 931 37.47 -4.18 32.85
N SER A 932 36.18 -4.46 32.66
CA SER A 932 35.38 -5.29 33.58
C SER A 932 35.88 -6.74 33.69
N GLU A 933 36.66 -7.22 32.71
CA GLU A 933 37.27 -8.56 32.76
C GLU A 933 38.41 -8.67 33.78
N TYR A 934 39.00 -7.55 34.18
CA TYR A 934 40.05 -7.49 35.19
C TYR A 934 39.48 -6.94 36.51
N ARG A 935 38.93 -7.83 37.35
CA ARG A 935 38.39 -7.45 38.67
C ARG A 935 39.49 -6.86 39.57
N ARG A 936 39.22 -5.68 40.13
CA ARG A 936 40.05 -5.03 41.17
C ARG A 936 39.94 -5.81 42.49
N GLN A 937 40.95 -6.60 42.85
CA GLN A 937 41.04 -7.20 44.20
C GLN A 937 41.72 -6.22 45.17
N LYS A 938 41.22 -6.15 46.42
CA LYS A 938 41.87 -5.39 47.51
C LYS A 938 43.21 -6.04 47.89
N ARG A 939 44.15 -5.21 48.39
CA ARG A 939 45.56 -5.54 48.72
C ARG A 939 45.73 -6.94 49.33
N GLY A 940 46.60 -7.75 48.71
CA GLY A 940 47.13 -9.01 49.29
C GLY A 940 46.78 -10.30 48.53
N GLY A 941 45.97 -10.27 47.48
CA GLY A 941 45.70 -11.43 46.63
C GLY A 941 46.53 -11.41 45.34
N VAL A 942 47.26 -12.50 45.05
CA VAL A 942 47.87 -12.71 43.72
C VAL A 942 46.73 -12.88 42.72
N GLY A 943 46.53 -11.90 41.84
CA GLY A 943 45.44 -11.90 40.86
C GLY A 943 45.55 -13.10 39.92
N VAL A 944 44.45 -13.84 39.76
CA VAL A 944 44.35 -15.06 38.92
C VAL A 944 44.82 -14.77 37.50
N MET A 945 46.05 -15.09 37.11
CA MET A 945 46.53 -14.93 35.72
C MET A 945 46.04 -16.11 34.88
N ASP A 946 45.01 -15.90 34.06
CA ASP A 946 44.55 -16.91 33.11
C ASP A 946 44.68 -16.37 31.68
N LEU A 947 45.89 -16.52 31.14
CA LEU A 947 46.19 -16.41 29.72
C LEU A 947 46.76 -17.78 29.33
N HIS A 948 46.09 -18.53 28.47
CA HIS A 948 46.63 -19.80 27.98
C HIS A 948 47.82 -19.53 27.05
N THR A 949 49.00 -19.27 27.59
CA THR A 949 50.26 -19.19 26.83
C THR A 949 50.88 -20.59 26.73
N LYS A 950 51.57 -20.89 25.62
CA LYS A 950 52.44 -22.06 25.52
C LYS A 950 53.74 -21.55 26.12
N GLU A 951 54.19 -22.16 27.21
CA GLU A 951 55.50 -21.92 27.86
C GLU A 951 55.81 -20.42 28.10
N GLU A 952 55.58 -19.97 29.34
CA GLU A 952 56.18 -18.74 29.95
C GLU A 952 55.94 -17.36 29.30
N ASP A 953 54.90 -17.15 28.49
CA ASP A 953 54.57 -15.78 28.02
C ASP A 953 53.69 -15.03 29.04
N PHE A 954 54.10 -13.81 29.42
CA PHE A 954 53.45 -12.95 30.42
C PHE A 954 53.20 -11.53 29.90
N VAL A 955 52.27 -10.82 30.56
CA VAL A 955 51.89 -9.45 30.18
C VAL A 955 53.01 -8.48 30.55
N THR A 956 53.51 -7.72 29.56
CA THR A 956 54.58 -6.72 29.73
C THR A 956 54.04 -5.30 29.78
N LEU A 957 53.00 -4.99 29.01
CA LEU A 957 52.36 -3.68 29.00
C LEU A 957 50.87 -3.81 29.31
N PHE A 958 50.40 -2.94 30.20
CA PHE A 958 49.01 -2.80 30.56
C PHE A 958 48.66 -1.32 30.55
N LEU A 959 47.90 -0.88 29.55
CA LEU A 959 47.52 0.53 29.36
C LEU A 959 46.01 0.66 29.28
N THR A 960 45.44 1.52 30.10
CA THR A 960 44.01 1.87 30.03
C THR A 960 43.86 3.18 29.27
N ALA A 961 43.04 3.17 28.22
CA ALA A 961 42.78 4.34 27.41
C ALA A 961 41.38 4.25 26.78
N SER A 962 40.85 5.39 26.35
CA SER A 962 39.62 5.43 25.57
C SER A 962 39.76 4.69 24.25
N ALA A 963 38.70 4.09 23.73
CA ALA A 963 38.72 3.42 22.43
C ALA A 963 39.13 4.38 21.29
N HIS A 964 38.85 5.68 21.42
CA HIS A 964 39.26 6.71 20.45
C HIS A 964 40.67 7.27 20.72
N ALA A 965 41.35 6.86 21.78
CA ALA A 965 42.68 7.37 22.10
C ALA A 965 43.72 6.94 21.04
N ASN A 966 44.67 7.84 20.76
CA ASN A 966 45.84 7.52 19.95
C ASN A 966 46.85 6.73 20.78
N VAL A 967 47.20 5.53 20.32
CA VAL A 967 48.24 4.69 20.92
C VAL A 967 49.50 4.81 20.07
N LEU A 968 50.61 5.17 20.71
CA LEU A 968 51.91 5.38 20.08
C LEU A 968 52.88 4.26 20.49
N PHE A 969 53.39 3.51 19.51
CA PHE A 969 54.40 2.46 19.70
C PHE A 969 55.77 2.99 19.31
N PHE A 970 56.67 3.09 20.29
CA PHE A 970 58.04 3.53 20.07
C PHE A 970 58.96 2.32 19.92
N THR A 971 59.74 2.31 18.85
CA THR A 971 60.72 1.25 18.56
C THR A 971 62.11 1.64 19.02
N ASN A 972 62.96 0.62 19.27
CA ASN A 972 64.39 0.81 19.57
C ASN A 972 65.20 1.45 18.42
N LYS A 973 64.61 1.63 17.24
CA LYS A 973 65.18 2.36 16.09
C LYS A 973 64.78 3.83 16.05
N GLY A 974 64.13 4.35 17.10
CA GLY A 974 63.70 5.75 17.17
C GLY A 974 62.50 6.08 16.28
N ARG A 975 61.72 5.08 15.83
CA ARG A 975 60.48 5.28 15.06
C ARG A 975 59.26 5.16 15.97
N ALA A 976 58.25 6.00 15.76
CA ALA A 976 56.95 5.92 16.40
C ALA A 976 55.86 5.51 15.39
N TYR A 977 55.03 4.54 15.77
CA TYR A 977 53.85 4.12 15.01
C TYR A 977 52.59 4.54 15.77
N GLN A 978 51.59 5.07 15.07
CA GLN A 978 50.34 5.54 15.65
C GLN A 978 49.17 4.71 15.13
N THR A 979 48.26 4.31 16.02
CA THR A 979 46.98 3.65 15.69
C THR A 979 45.93 4.07 16.72
N ARG A 980 44.65 3.96 16.36
CA ARG A 980 43.56 4.17 17.32
C ARG A 980 43.40 2.92 18.18
N MET A 981 43.06 3.11 19.45
CA MET A 981 42.87 1.99 20.39
C MET A 981 41.82 0.98 19.89
N TYR A 982 40.76 1.41 19.19
CA TYR A 982 39.74 0.52 18.64
C TYR A 982 40.21 -0.37 17.47
N GLU A 983 41.27 0.04 16.75
CA GLU A 983 41.83 -0.72 15.61
C GLU A 983 42.57 -1.97 16.09
N ILE A 984 43.00 -1.95 17.36
CA ILE A 984 43.65 -3.08 18.01
C ILE A 984 42.62 -4.20 18.19
N PRO A 985 42.96 -5.46 17.83
CA PRO A 985 42.01 -6.57 17.88
C PRO A 985 41.42 -6.78 19.27
N GLU A 986 40.09 -6.86 19.33
CA GLU A 986 39.39 -7.16 20.58
C GLU A 986 39.55 -8.64 20.93
N GLY A 987 39.85 -8.91 22.20
CA GLY A 987 40.00 -10.26 22.72
C GLY A 987 39.65 -10.35 24.20
N ARG A 988 39.00 -11.46 24.58
CA ARG A 988 38.75 -11.79 25.98
C ARG A 988 40.08 -12.02 26.72
N ARG A 989 40.05 -11.97 28.04
CA ARG A 989 41.20 -12.21 28.92
C ARG A 989 41.98 -13.47 28.57
N ALA A 990 41.28 -14.57 28.29
CA ALA A 990 41.88 -15.87 27.99
C ALA A 990 42.50 -16.00 26.59
N THR A 991 42.23 -15.08 25.65
CA THR A 991 42.77 -15.16 24.27
C THR A 991 44.13 -14.51 24.15
N ARG A 992 44.99 -14.98 23.23
CA ARG A 992 46.36 -14.45 23.08
C ARG A 992 46.42 -13.09 22.39
N GLY A 993 45.46 -12.77 21.51
CA GLY A 993 45.53 -11.58 20.64
C GLY A 993 46.26 -11.88 19.33
N LYS A 994 46.72 -10.82 18.64
CA LYS A 994 47.51 -10.94 17.39
C LYS A 994 48.96 -10.56 17.63
N SER A 995 49.89 -11.12 16.86
CA SER A 995 51.29 -10.69 16.91
C SER A 995 51.41 -9.24 16.43
N ILE A 996 52.09 -8.39 17.22
CA ILE A 996 52.40 -6.98 16.93
C ILE A 996 53.34 -6.83 15.73
N MET A 997 54.00 -7.91 15.29
CA MET A 997 54.83 -7.91 14.09
C MET A 997 54.00 -8.09 12.81
N ASN A 998 52.82 -8.69 12.93
CA ASN A 998 51.87 -8.94 11.83
C ASN A 998 50.68 -7.97 11.83
N PHE A 999 50.54 -7.19 12.90
CA PHE A 999 49.64 -6.06 13.03
C PHE A 999 50.41 -4.81 12.63
#